data_AF-T0RRM4-F1
#
_entry.id   AF-T0RRM4-F1
#
_cell.length_a   1.000
_cell.length_b   1.000
_cell.length_c   1.000
_cell.angle_alpha   90.00
_cell.angle_beta   90.00
_cell.angle_gamma   90.00
#
_symmetry.space_group_name_H-M   'P 1'
#
loop_
_entity.id
_entity.type
_entity.pdbx_description
1 polymer ?
#
loop_
_entity_poly.entity_id
_entity_poly.type
_entity_poly.pdbx_seq_one_letter_code
_entity_poly.pdbx_strand_id
1 'polypeptide(L)'
;MDVLRISAITKLDTIHAISRCAFVYGTKGIGKTSLVSSWLKSKGAKILWISLERQIPFEEVLAYEVDEEANGKSAEWLLRKLSKKWDEYDYVVWDNFHFLSEHLKKVLVSFVSSRPQFPKQFILSDEIMAHNYFPEIGRIEVEPFSVAEVSEFFENQLSKEELANVYAKTSGIPLLLGLYSLSKEGLSSFISSSLEELDETKNSFLKSWAVLGRSINESEFLSLAGEYDLDTAILVEELSGRNILKTHGRLETKLFELQKHIEVYFLENLSPKEISDITARLVLSISSDSENVIESLSLSLSTMNLDVIKKTLNGLPVNLGLQGLESISFEVQSELLELIDKALSLKNLNVIEKVILNRFLMKLQIVRGNRDRAISEITPFIEKFLNVEKLSEHEKQFICEFTTFLNSYYKSEIAQKLCERVIPHVDFETASYLKIERAVSKMQSDFKMSLEILLELQKEIVHSDLNENPKILSMLSFQLARSFYHLNDNKKALEYYEKAALLFKERGNLYYHAMCTMNTLWIYLRDENFEKLEKAVDDIYPYAEDFSHGLVLAGLNLIKAKVARHRLQLKIAREKIDLSIDYLGIKGPYFSLKDVLSEKVRICLLREERIEAEQTFDLLIKKAREHGKEEDEDLGLLQKEISSIDLSQDEIIELWSEVVFKTGIEPYGARFLLEFGQSCDNIPGTALYSAYSILGKLRAQLSNGATKEECLGQIGRLKKVVADDLNFFTLFADLFALHCGEDISFDVKTIDEWSADERVKNIYRIWYDQIKKNNANFKWNDFRKGDVAKLKSFIEHSFGGSANKYERIENGELSLCSEIQENIKTLKGQFLFIEDTGELYFDGKEIKDIAKRTQLKKFLLGLLEVSPGVLVKDEITTLVWGDIYDPLIHDARIYTSVQRLRELLQSDDCIVNAENGYGWNSKKKFILYRLRRDKAKIASNRNQALILKCMEHAKEFGQYEIGRSFLVEKTGLSESSIKREITQLLHNNHLVKVGAGRSVKYKLP
;
A
#
# COMPACT_ATOMS: atom_id res chain seq x y z
N MET A 1 31.30 21.92 30.28
CA MET A 1 30.48 21.00 29.46
C MET A 1 31.05 20.75 28.05
N ASP A 2 32.15 21.42 27.66
CA ASP A 2 32.63 21.43 26.26
C ASP A 2 33.64 20.33 25.92
N VAL A 3 33.45 19.11 26.43
CA VAL A 3 34.17 17.95 25.87
C VAL A 3 33.40 17.50 24.64
N LEU A 4 33.73 18.10 23.49
CA LEU A 4 33.11 17.77 22.22
C LEU A 4 33.71 16.47 21.68
N ARG A 5 32.84 15.53 21.27
CA ARG A 5 33.30 14.27 20.68
C ARG A 5 33.99 14.50 19.35
N ILE A 6 35.30 14.28 19.32
CA ILE A 6 36.08 14.31 18.07
C ILE A 6 35.46 13.35 17.04
N SER A 7 35.00 12.16 17.44
CA SER A 7 34.37 11.18 16.53
C SER A 7 33.03 11.67 15.96
N ALA A 8 32.17 12.29 16.78
CA ALA A 8 30.88 12.79 16.33
C ALA A 8 31.01 14.08 15.51
N ILE A 9 31.96 14.96 15.86
CA ILE A 9 32.33 16.12 15.03
C ILE A 9 32.84 15.64 13.66
N THR A 10 33.72 14.65 13.63
CA THR A 10 34.26 14.12 12.37
C THR A 10 33.14 13.51 11.51
N LYS A 11 32.19 12.79 12.12
CA LYS A 11 30.98 12.30 11.44
C LYS A 11 30.09 13.45 10.95
N LEU A 12 29.90 14.51 11.75
CA LEU A 12 29.16 15.71 11.36
C LEU A 12 29.80 16.42 10.17
N ASP A 13 31.11 16.62 10.18
CA ASP A 13 31.85 17.22 9.06
C ASP A 13 31.77 16.34 7.81
N THR A 14 31.85 15.01 7.95
CA THR A 14 31.74 14.06 6.84
C THR A 14 30.34 14.09 6.23
N ILE A 15 29.29 13.99 7.06
CA ILE A 15 27.90 14.00 6.61
C ILE A 15 27.51 15.37 6.05
N HIS A 16 28.00 16.46 6.67
CA HIS A 16 27.84 17.79 6.12
C HIS A 16 28.43 17.90 4.72
N ALA A 17 29.57 17.25 4.43
CA ALA A 17 30.17 17.29 3.10
C ALA A 17 29.36 16.57 2.02
N ILE A 18 28.60 15.51 2.38
CA ILE A 18 27.95 14.61 1.41
C ILE A 18 26.43 14.65 1.42
N SER A 19 25.80 15.19 2.47
CA SER A 19 24.34 15.24 2.64
C SER A 19 23.84 16.66 2.94
N ARG A 20 22.65 16.99 2.42
CA ARG A 20 21.95 18.24 2.77
C ARG A 20 21.16 18.14 4.07
N CYS A 21 20.74 16.95 4.46
CA CYS A 21 19.99 16.70 5.68
C CYS A 21 20.73 15.69 6.55
N ALA A 22 20.87 15.99 7.84
CA ALA A 22 21.51 15.12 8.82
C ALA A 22 20.53 14.77 9.94
N PHE A 23 20.25 13.48 10.10
CA PHE A 23 19.45 12.95 11.19
C PHE A 23 20.36 12.53 12.35
N VAL A 24 20.31 13.28 13.44
CA VAL A 24 21.13 13.06 14.64
C VAL A 24 20.24 12.47 15.73
N TYR A 25 20.54 11.24 16.15
CA TYR A 25 19.71 10.51 17.11
C TYR A 25 20.53 9.87 18.22
N GLY A 26 19.86 9.51 19.30
CA GLY A 26 20.47 8.92 20.50
C GLY A 26 19.57 9.14 21.70
N THR A 27 19.83 8.44 22.81
CA THR A 27 18.94 8.47 23.97
C THR A 27 18.76 9.87 24.56
N LYS A 28 17.70 10.07 25.34
CA LYS A 28 17.45 11.33 26.04
C LYS A 28 18.65 11.74 26.90
N GLY A 29 19.01 13.03 26.87
CA GLY A 29 20.11 13.58 27.67
C GLY A 29 21.52 13.26 27.16
N ILE A 30 21.66 12.64 25.99
CA ILE A 30 22.95 12.23 25.43
C ILE A 30 23.80 13.39 24.85
N GLY A 31 23.24 14.60 24.78
CA GLY A 31 23.95 15.81 24.34
C GLY A 31 23.83 16.15 22.86
N LYS A 32 22.80 15.66 22.14
CA LYS A 32 22.57 15.97 20.70
C LYS A 32 22.48 17.47 20.41
N THR A 33 21.58 18.16 21.12
CA THR A 33 21.37 19.61 21.02
C THR A 33 22.66 20.38 21.27
N SER A 34 23.40 20.03 22.34
CA SER A 34 24.68 20.65 22.68
C SER A 34 25.76 20.41 21.63
N LEU A 35 25.84 19.19 21.08
CA LEU A 35 26.78 18.82 20.03
C LEU A 35 26.55 19.64 18.76
N VAL A 36 25.31 19.66 18.26
CA VAL A 36 24.95 20.38 17.03
C VAL A 36 25.06 21.89 17.21
N SER A 37 24.60 22.43 18.35
CA SER A 37 24.73 23.85 18.66
C SER A 37 26.20 24.30 18.70
N SER A 38 27.07 23.54 19.38
CA SER A 38 28.50 23.88 19.48
C SER A 38 29.20 23.78 18.11
N TRP A 39 28.87 22.74 17.34
CA TRP A 39 29.41 22.58 15.99
C TRP A 39 28.96 23.73 15.07
N LEU A 40 27.68 24.10 15.06
CA LEU A 40 27.17 25.20 14.25
C LEU A 40 27.76 26.56 14.65
N LYS A 41 27.91 26.82 15.97
CA LYS A 41 28.59 28.03 16.49
C LYS A 41 30.02 28.11 15.97
N SER A 42 30.75 26.99 15.94
CA SER A 42 32.13 26.94 15.42
C SER A 42 32.23 27.30 13.92
N LYS A 43 31.14 27.19 13.16
CA LYS A 43 31.07 27.58 11.74
C LYS A 43 30.66 29.05 11.52
N GLY A 44 30.25 29.77 12.56
CA GLY A 44 29.79 31.16 12.45
C GLY A 44 28.53 31.35 11.61
N ALA A 45 27.67 30.34 11.55
CA ALA A 45 26.54 30.29 10.64
C ALA A 45 25.26 30.98 11.17
N LYS A 46 24.41 31.47 10.28
CA LYS A 46 23.03 31.87 10.61
C LYS A 46 22.13 30.65 10.71
N ILE A 47 21.47 30.50 11.85
CA ILE A 47 20.72 29.28 12.19
C ILE A 47 19.28 29.64 12.52
N LEU A 48 18.34 28.94 11.92
CA LEU A 48 16.96 28.89 12.38
C LEU A 48 16.78 27.64 13.25
N TRP A 49 16.50 27.81 14.53
CA TRP A 49 16.35 26.70 15.48
C TRP A 49 14.89 26.53 15.89
N ILE A 50 14.26 25.46 15.42
CA ILE A 50 12.86 25.13 15.67
C ILE A 50 12.85 23.97 16.66
N SER A 51 12.46 24.23 17.91
CA SER A 51 12.26 23.19 18.90
C SER A 51 10.80 22.78 18.91
N LEU A 52 10.56 21.49 18.66
CA LEU A 52 9.24 20.89 18.78
C LEU A 52 8.97 20.57 20.24
N GLU A 53 7.70 20.62 20.60
CA GLU A 53 7.26 20.45 21.98
C GLU A 53 6.19 19.37 22.07
N ARG A 54 6.15 18.69 23.23
CA ARG A 54 5.38 17.46 23.42
C ARG A 54 3.87 17.68 23.27
N GLN A 55 3.36 18.80 23.80
CA GLN A 55 1.93 19.10 23.86
C GLN A 55 1.52 20.28 22.97
N ILE A 56 2.43 20.77 22.13
CA ILE A 56 2.16 21.85 21.17
C ILE A 56 2.03 21.25 19.77
N PRO A 57 0.89 21.42 19.08
CA PRO A 57 0.73 21.02 17.70
C PRO A 57 1.83 21.55 16.78
N PHE A 58 2.20 20.75 15.78
CA PHE A 58 3.22 21.17 14.82
C PHE A 58 2.82 22.42 14.05
N GLU A 59 1.53 22.54 13.71
CA GLU A 59 0.97 23.71 13.06
C GLU A 59 1.13 24.96 13.92
N GLU A 60 0.90 24.88 15.23
CA GLU A 60 1.08 26.01 16.14
C GLU A 60 2.55 26.43 16.23
N VAL A 61 3.47 25.45 16.33
CA VAL A 61 4.92 25.73 16.29
C VAL A 61 5.30 26.46 15.01
N LEU A 62 4.81 26.01 13.85
CA LEU A 62 5.15 26.64 12.57
C LEU A 62 4.50 28.02 12.40
N ALA A 63 3.25 28.17 12.83
CA ALA A 63 2.49 29.41 12.74
C ALA A 63 3.17 30.53 13.52
N TYR A 64 3.74 30.18 14.68
CA TYR A 64 4.59 31.07 15.45
C TYR A 64 5.82 31.55 14.65
N GLU A 65 6.55 30.66 13.97
CA GLU A 65 7.75 31.02 13.20
C GLU A 65 7.45 31.94 11.99
N VAL A 66 6.19 31.98 11.54
CA VAL A 66 5.76 32.81 10.41
C VAL A 66 4.88 33.99 10.78
N ASP A 67 4.61 34.20 12.07
CA ASP A 67 3.71 35.24 12.61
C ASP A 67 2.30 35.16 12.00
N GLU A 68 1.69 33.98 12.12
CA GLU A 68 0.35 33.68 11.60
C GLU A 68 -0.47 32.91 12.65
N GLU A 69 -1.80 33.02 12.61
CA GLU A 69 -2.67 32.11 13.39
C GLU A 69 -2.65 30.70 12.79
N ALA A 70 -2.56 29.66 13.62
CA ALA A 70 -2.57 28.27 13.18
C ALA A 70 -3.96 27.78 12.72
N ASN A 71 -5.03 28.38 13.25
CA ASN A 71 -6.38 27.84 13.12
C ASN A 71 -6.83 27.72 11.64
N GLY A 72 -7.16 26.50 11.23
CA GLY A 72 -7.62 26.20 9.87
C GLY A 72 -6.53 26.17 8.80
N LYS A 73 -5.25 26.31 9.17
CA LYS A 73 -4.10 26.21 8.26
C LYS A 73 -3.39 24.87 8.45
N SER A 74 -3.00 24.24 7.34
CA SER A 74 -2.28 22.97 7.41
C SER A 74 -0.78 23.17 7.66
N ALA A 75 -0.12 22.17 8.26
CA ALA A 75 1.32 22.21 8.49
C ALA A 75 2.12 22.49 7.20
N GLU A 76 1.66 21.98 6.06
CA GLU A 76 2.35 22.16 4.78
C GLU A 76 2.21 23.59 4.24
N TRP A 77 1.06 24.24 4.46
CA TRP A 77 0.91 25.66 4.13
C TRP A 77 1.88 26.53 4.95
N LEU A 78 1.97 26.23 6.25
CA LEU A 78 2.84 26.95 7.19
C LEU A 78 4.31 26.71 6.88
N LEU A 79 4.70 25.46 6.58
CA LEU A 79 6.04 25.11 6.10
C LEU A 79 6.41 25.89 4.84
N ARG A 80 5.48 26.06 3.89
CA ARG A 80 5.75 26.85 2.68
C ARG A 80 5.94 28.33 3.02
N LYS A 81 5.12 28.90 3.89
CA LYS A 81 5.32 30.29 4.36
C LYS A 81 6.68 30.45 5.02
N LEU A 82 7.06 29.49 5.86
CA LEU A 82 8.35 29.47 6.55
C LEU A 82 9.50 29.35 5.55
N SER A 83 9.37 28.50 4.53
CA SER A 83 10.39 28.28 3.51
C SER A 83 10.73 29.52 2.70
N LYS A 84 9.83 30.51 2.62
CA LYS A 84 10.13 31.79 1.95
C LYS A 84 11.18 32.63 2.70
N LYS A 85 11.37 32.37 4.00
CA LYS A 85 12.39 33.02 4.84
C LYS A 85 13.70 32.23 4.89
N TRP A 86 13.76 31.03 4.30
CA TRP A 86 14.91 30.14 4.44
C TRP A 86 16.19 30.63 3.75
N ASP A 87 16.07 31.48 2.73
CA ASP A 87 17.21 32.10 2.05
C ASP A 87 18.03 33.01 2.99
N GLU A 88 17.49 33.36 4.17
CA GLU A 88 18.16 34.17 5.19
C GLU A 88 19.09 33.37 6.11
N TYR A 89 19.02 32.03 6.05
CA TYR A 89 19.71 31.11 6.97
C TYR A 89 20.66 30.18 6.23
N ASP A 90 21.76 29.82 6.89
CA ASP A 90 22.67 28.79 6.40
C ASP A 90 22.18 27.38 6.79
N TYR A 91 21.54 27.29 7.97
CA TYR A 91 21.04 26.04 8.54
C TYR A 91 19.67 26.20 9.19
N VAL A 92 18.90 25.11 9.13
CA VAL A 92 17.68 24.94 9.92
C VAL A 92 17.83 23.69 10.80
N VAL A 93 17.49 23.82 12.08
CA VAL A 93 17.55 22.73 13.05
C VAL A 93 16.15 22.42 13.56
N TRP A 94 15.74 21.16 13.44
CA TRP A 94 14.50 20.61 13.98
C TRP A 94 14.81 19.79 15.23
N ASP A 95 14.66 20.40 16.41
CA ASP A 95 14.90 19.72 17.68
C ASP A 95 13.64 19.00 18.18
N ASN A 96 13.84 17.92 18.94
CA ASN A 96 12.78 17.04 19.45
C ASN A 96 11.84 16.43 18.39
N PHE A 97 12.38 16.03 17.24
CA PHE A 97 11.63 15.44 16.12
C PHE A 97 10.74 14.23 16.47
N HIS A 98 11.07 13.51 17.54
CA HIS A 98 10.29 12.38 18.03
C HIS A 98 8.88 12.77 18.51
N PHE A 99 8.61 14.04 18.82
CA PHE A 99 7.26 14.50 19.22
C PHE A 99 6.27 14.61 18.05
N LEU A 100 6.72 14.57 16.80
CA LEU A 100 5.82 14.55 15.65
C LEU A 100 5.12 13.19 15.49
N SER A 101 3.91 13.22 14.97
CA SER A 101 3.27 12.00 14.47
C SER A 101 4.05 11.39 13.30
N GLU A 102 3.98 10.07 13.11
CA GLU A 102 4.67 9.37 12.02
C GLU A 102 4.32 9.91 10.62
N HIS A 103 3.10 10.41 10.43
CA HIS A 103 2.70 11.06 9.19
C HIS A 103 3.47 12.37 8.98
N LEU A 104 3.51 13.24 9.98
CA LEU A 104 4.21 14.52 9.87
C LEU A 104 5.72 14.38 9.84
N LYS A 105 6.29 13.35 10.49
CA LYS A 105 7.70 12.99 10.31
C LYS A 105 8.02 12.79 8.82
N LYS A 106 7.14 12.10 8.07
CA LYS A 106 7.31 11.90 6.62
C LYS A 106 7.09 13.18 5.84
N VAL A 107 6.05 13.95 6.15
CA VAL A 107 5.76 15.23 5.48
C VAL A 107 6.94 16.19 5.63
N LEU A 108 7.42 16.40 6.86
CA LEU A 108 8.53 17.30 7.13
C LEU A 108 9.81 16.83 6.43
N VAL A 109 10.15 15.55 6.55
CA VAL A 109 11.37 15.00 5.93
C VAL A 109 11.31 15.07 4.41
N SER A 110 10.17 14.72 3.81
CA SER A 110 9.92 14.87 2.37
C SER A 110 10.07 16.32 1.94
N PHE A 111 9.43 17.24 2.67
CA PHE A 111 9.47 18.67 2.39
C PHE A 111 10.91 19.22 2.42
N VAL A 112 11.64 19.03 3.51
CA VAL A 112 12.99 19.58 3.66
C VAL A 112 14.03 18.94 2.72
N SER A 113 13.74 17.75 2.20
CA SER A 113 14.61 17.03 1.24
C SER A 113 14.25 17.32 -0.23
N SER A 114 13.08 17.89 -0.50
CA SER A 114 12.53 18.04 -1.86
C SER A 114 13.26 19.05 -2.75
N ARG A 115 13.92 20.08 -2.18
CA ARG A 115 14.53 21.16 -2.97
C ARG A 115 16.02 21.33 -2.73
N PRO A 116 16.82 21.34 -3.82
CA PRO A 116 18.25 21.62 -3.72
C PRO A 116 18.59 22.99 -3.14
N GLN A 117 17.74 24.00 -3.36
CA GLN A 117 18.03 25.35 -2.89
C GLN A 117 17.81 25.57 -1.39
N PHE A 118 17.22 24.61 -0.66
CA PHE A 118 16.99 24.78 0.77
C PHE A 118 18.30 24.79 1.58
N PRO A 119 18.35 25.55 2.70
CA PRO A 119 19.48 25.54 3.61
C PRO A 119 19.69 24.14 4.18
N LYS A 120 20.91 23.86 4.67
CA LYS A 120 21.21 22.54 5.23
C LYS A 120 20.40 22.28 6.50
N GLN A 121 19.96 21.05 6.66
CA GLN A 121 18.96 20.68 7.67
C GLN A 121 19.58 19.73 8.70
N PHE A 122 19.31 19.97 9.98
CA PHE A 122 19.58 19.02 11.06
C PHE A 122 18.27 18.60 11.71
N ILE A 123 18.07 17.31 11.88
CA ILE A 123 16.91 16.74 12.57
C ILE A 123 17.42 16.01 13.80
N LEU A 124 17.01 16.45 14.99
CA LEU A 124 17.44 15.88 16.27
C LEU A 124 16.32 15.06 16.90
N SER A 125 16.60 13.82 17.27
CA SER A 125 15.58 12.88 17.76
C SER A 125 16.08 12.00 18.90
N ASP A 126 15.20 11.65 19.85
CA ASP A 126 15.49 10.63 20.87
C ASP A 126 15.36 9.20 20.31
N GLU A 127 14.68 9.06 19.18
CA GLU A 127 14.35 7.80 18.54
C GLU A 127 15.04 7.66 17.18
N ILE A 128 15.38 6.42 16.83
CA ILE A 128 15.76 6.09 15.47
C ILE A 128 14.53 6.10 14.57
N MET A 129 14.64 6.73 13.40
CA MET A 129 13.57 6.69 12.41
C MET A 129 13.43 5.26 11.85
N ALA A 130 12.24 4.67 11.93
CA ALA A 130 11.98 3.31 11.49
C ALA A 130 12.11 3.17 9.95
N HIS A 131 13.26 2.65 9.50
CA HIS A 131 13.60 2.14 8.14
C HIS A 131 13.52 3.08 6.92
N ASN A 132 14.56 3.00 6.08
CA ASN A 132 14.75 3.20 4.62
C ASN A 132 13.95 4.23 3.78
N TYR A 133 13.03 5.03 4.31
CA TYR A 133 12.22 5.94 3.48
C TYR A 133 13.02 7.01 2.73
N PHE A 134 14.20 7.38 3.24
CA PHE A 134 15.04 8.46 2.70
C PHE A 134 16.53 8.07 2.83
N PRO A 135 17.07 7.24 1.92
CA PRO A 135 18.48 6.81 1.94
C PRO A 135 19.47 7.97 1.79
N GLU A 136 19.04 9.10 1.24
CA GLU A 136 19.81 10.33 1.02
C GLU A 136 20.11 11.12 2.31
N ILE A 137 19.49 10.78 3.44
CA ILE A 137 19.71 11.48 4.71
C ILE A 137 20.86 10.86 5.49
N GLY A 138 21.90 11.64 5.74
CA GLY A 138 23.03 11.22 6.57
C GLY A 138 22.60 11.00 8.02
N ARG A 139 23.03 9.90 8.64
CA ARG A 139 22.61 9.50 9.99
C ARG A 139 23.77 9.52 10.97
N ILE A 140 23.52 10.08 12.16
CA ILE A 140 24.52 10.20 13.23
C ILE A 140 23.90 9.69 14.51
N GLU A 141 24.40 8.54 14.96
CA GLU A 141 24.14 8.08 16.32
C GLU A 141 25.09 8.77 17.30
N VAL A 142 24.51 9.41 18.30
CA VAL A 142 25.22 9.95 19.44
C VAL A 142 25.14 8.91 20.55
N GLU A 143 26.23 8.17 20.73
CA GLU A 143 26.39 7.15 21.78
C GLU A 143 26.53 7.80 23.18
N PRO A 144 26.68 7.09 24.31
CA PRO A 144 27.17 7.68 25.56
C PRO A 144 28.67 8.01 25.54
N PHE A 145 29.16 8.80 26.49
CA PHE A 145 30.61 8.95 26.69
C PHE A 145 31.21 7.62 27.11
N SER A 146 32.33 7.27 26.50
CA SER A 146 33.20 6.17 26.91
C SER A 146 33.86 6.47 28.25
N VAL A 147 34.40 5.45 28.94
CA VAL A 147 35.09 5.63 30.22
C VAL A 147 36.23 6.65 30.13
N ALA A 148 36.94 6.70 28.99
CA ALA A 148 38.00 7.67 28.74
C ALA A 148 37.45 9.10 28.62
N GLU A 149 36.36 9.29 27.87
CA GLU A 149 35.69 10.59 27.73
C GLU A 149 35.06 11.05 29.06
N VAL A 150 34.59 10.12 29.90
CA VAL A 150 34.14 10.45 31.27
C VAL A 150 35.32 10.90 32.12
N SER A 151 36.48 10.26 32.03
CA SER A 151 37.70 10.72 32.72
C SER A 151 38.09 12.13 32.29
N GLU A 152 38.05 12.40 30.99
CA GLU A 152 38.34 13.71 30.41
C GLU A 152 37.31 14.78 30.80
N PHE A 153 36.02 14.41 30.86
CA PHE A 153 34.94 15.28 31.36
C PHE A 153 35.19 15.76 32.79
N PHE A 154 35.84 14.93 33.62
CA PHE A 154 36.26 15.27 34.97
C PHE A 154 37.72 15.76 35.05
N GLU A 155 38.30 16.22 33.94
CA GLU A 155 39.67 16.75 33.85
C GLU A 155 40.74 15.78 34.40
N ASN A 156 40.49 14.47 34.30
CA ASN A 156 41.32 13.39 34.85
C ASN A 156 41.55 13.47 36.37
N GLN A 157 40.62 14.09 37.12
CA GLN A 157 40.72 14.25 38.57
C GLN A 157 40.20 13.05 39.38
N LEU A 158 39.57 12.05 38.74
CA LEU A 158 38.99 10.88 39.40
C LEU A 158 39.96 9.70 39.43
N SER A 159 40.00 8.95 40.53
CA SER A 159 40.70 7.67 40.60
C SER A 159 39.99 6.59 39.74
N LYS A 160 40.69 5.48 39.43
CA LYS A 160 40.11 4.38 38.65
C LYS A 160 38.85 3.77 39.26
N GLU A 161 38.79 3.65 40.59
CA GLU A 161 37.62 3.10 41.30
C GLU A 161 36.43 4.07 41.28
N GLU A 162 36.69 5.36 41.52
CA GLU A 162 35.66 6.40 41.44
C GLU A 162 35.11 6.50 40.02
N LEU A 163 35.98 6.51 39.01
CA LEU A 163 35.58 6.57 37.61
C LEU A 163 34.68 5.40 37.21
N ALA A 164 35.00 4.18 37.66
CA ALA A 164 34.16 3.00 37.42
C ALA A 164 32.79 3.13 38.09
N ASN A 165 32.72 3.68 39.30
CA ASN A 165 31.47 3.92 40.02
C ASN A 165 30.61 5.02 39.35
N VAL A 166 31.24 6.13 38.92
CA VAL A 166 30.57 7.20 38.16
C VAL A 166 29.96 6.63 36.88
N TYR A 167 30.77 5.86 36.13
CA TYR A 167 30.35 5.29 34.87
C TYR A 167 29.20 4.29 35.06
N ALA A 168 29.25 3.44 36.09
CA ALA A 168 28.18 2.50 36.40
C ALA A 168 26.85 3.19 36.74
N LYS A 169 26.88 4.36 37.38
CA LYS A 169 25.68 5.11 37.78
C LYS A 169 25.08 5.97 36.66
N THR A 170 25.93 6.46 35.77
CA THR A 170 25.54 7.42 34.72
C THR A 170 25.47 6.79 33.34
N SER A 171 26.04 5.60 33.17
CA SER A 171 26.22 4.92 31.88
C SER A 171 26.90 5.82 30.83
N GLY A 172 27.71 6.79 31.27
CA GLY A 172 28.35 7.76 30.38
C GLY A 172 27.39 8.80 29.77
N ILE A 173 26.14 8.91 30.21
CA ILE A 173 25.18 9.88 29.66
C ILE A 173 25.57 11.29 30.13
N PRO A 174 25.91 12.24 29.25
CA PRO A 174 26.38 13.58 29.63
C PRO A 174 25.47 14.35 30.57
N LEU A 175 24.15 14.27 30.41
CA LEU A 175 23.21 14.87 31.36
C LEU A 175 23.38 14.26 32.76
N LEU A 176 23.44 12.92 32.87
CA LEU A 176 23.63 12.23 34.15
C LEU A 176 25.02 12.45 34.73
N LEU A 177 26.05 12.59 33.89
CA LEU A 177 27.40 12.95 34.30
C LEU A 177 27.49 14.38 34.82
N GLY A 178 26.78 15.31 34.17
CA GLY A 178 26.57 16.66 34.68
C GLY A 178 25.93 16.62 36.06
N LEU A 179 24.80 15.91 36.20
CA LEU A 179 24.13 15.71 37.50
C LEU A 179 25.08 15.10 38.54
N TYR A 180 25.84 14.07 38.18
CA TYR A 180 26.81 13.41 39.07
C TYR A 180 27.97 14.32 39.47
N SER A 181 28.49 15.12 38.53
CA SER A 181 29.61 16.04 38.76
C SER A 181 29.29 17.13 39.77
N LEU A 182 28.03 17.54 39.79
CA LEU A 182 27.49 18.50 40.73
C LEU A 182 27.22 17.88 42.11
N SER A 183 27.13 16.54 42.20
CA SER A 183 26.59 15.84 43.36
C SER A 183 27.58 14.88 44.01
N LYS A 184 28.89 15.16 44.08
CA LYS A 184 29.89 14.20 44.64
C LYS A 184 29.45 13.52 45.97
N GLU A 185 28.52 14.11 46.74
CA GLU A 185 27.80 13.50 47.88
C GLU A 185 26.25 13.64 47.91
N GLY A 186 25.59 14.10 46.84
CA GLY A 186 24.10 14.14 46.72
C GLY A 186 23.51 15.45 46.16
N LEU A 187 22.47 15.31 45.32
CA LEU A 187 21.83 16.36 44.50
C LEU A 187 21.28 17.54 45.33
N SER A 188 20.88 17.30 46.57
CA SER A 188 20.28 18.33 47.43
C SER A 188 21.28 19.41 47.83
N SER A 189 22.55 19.09 48.11
CA SER A 189 23.50 20.09 48.67
C SER A 189 23.92 21.20 47.69
N PHE A 190 24.16 20.87 46.42
CA PHE A 190 24.53 21.86 45.39
C PHE A 190 23.32 22.68 44.93
N ILE A 191 22.17 22.03 44.73
CA ILE A 191 20.93 22.72 44.37
C ILE A 191 20.44 23.57 45.56
N SER A 192 20.57 23.10 46.80
CA SER A 192 20.42 23.91 48.01
C SER A 192 21.33 25.13 47.94
N SER A 193 22.63 25.04 47.68
CA SER A 193 23.47 26.26 47.63
C SER A 193 23.08 27.26 46.52
N SER A 194 22.53 26.79 45.39
CA SER A 194 22.05 27.65 44.29
C SER A 194 20.65 28.22 44.52
N LEU A 195 19.82 27.54 45.33
CA LEU A 195 18.43 27.90 45.65
C LEU A 195 18.24 28.48 47.08
N GLU A 196 19.20 28.32 48.00
CA GLU A 196 19.15 28.72 49.42
C GLU A 196 19.16 30.25 49.56
N GLU A 197 19.75 30.94 48.60
CA GLU A 197 19.74 32.40 48.53
C GLU A 197 18.50 32.95 47.82
N LEU A 198 17.69 32.09 47.18
CA LEU A 198 16.41 32.51 46.60
C LEU A 198 15.34 32.52 47.70
N ASP A 199 14.59 33.62 47.76
CA ASP A 199 13.43 33.71 48.65
C ASP A 199 12.35 32.67 48.30
N GLU A 200 11.41 32.47 49.23
CA GLU A 200 10.33 31.48 49.11
C GLU A 200 9.43 31.74 47.89
N THR A 201 9.28 33.01 47.50
CA THR A 201 8.48 33.45 46.35
C THR A 201 9.12 32.98 45.05
N LYS A 202 10.43 33.22 44.85
CA LYS A 202 11.18 32.75 43.68
C LYS A 202 11.25 31.23 43.62
N ASN A 203 11.44 30.56 44.75
CA ASN A 203 11.38 29.10 44.81
C ASN A 203 9.99 28.56 44.42
N SER A 204 8.91 29.25 44.79
CA SER A 204 7.55 28.88 44.39
C SER A 204 7.30 29.11 42.90
N PHE A 205 7.84 30.20 42.33
CA PHE A 205 7.84 30.45 40.89
C PHE A 205 8.56 29.34 40.11
N LEU A 206 9.76 28.94 40.55
CA LEU A 206 10.54 27.88 39.90
C LEU A 206 9.86 26.51 39.99
N LYS A 207 9.18 26.20 41.11
CA LYS A 207 8.35 24.98 41.25
C LYS A 207 7.22 24.96 40.23
N SER A 208 6.51 26.08 40.07
CA SER A 208 5.43 26.21 39.09
C SER A 208 5.93 26.03 37.67
N TRP A 209 7.06 26.65 37.34
CA TRP A 209 7.67 26.46 36.03
C TRP A 209 8.16 25.02 35.81
N ALA A 210 8.74 24.38 36.83
CA ALA A 210 9.16 22.99 36.74
C ALA A 210 7.99 22.03 36.47
N VAL A 211 6.81 22.32 37.04
CA VAL A 211 5.58 21.54 36.78
C VAL A 211 5.07 21.71 35.34
N LEU A 212 5.29 22.86 34.69
CA LEU A 212 5.00 23.02 33.25
C LEU A 212 5.92 22.16 32.38
N GLY A 213 7.20 22.03 32.77
CA GLY A 213 8.15 21.14 32.11
C GLY A 213 8.50 21.50 30.67
N ARG A 214 8.31 22.78 30.26
CA ARG A 214 8.66 23.30 28.94
C ARG A 214 9.28 24.70 28.99
N SER A 215 9.82 25.14 27.86
CA SER A 215 10.17 26.54 27.63
C SER A 215 8.92 27.42 27.60
N ILE A 216 9.04 28.64 28.10
CA ILE A 216 7.98 29.64 28.07
C ILE A 216 8.46 30.88 27.32
N ASN A 217 7.58 31.51 26.56
CA ASN A 217 7.89 32.75 25.84
C ASN A 217 7.88 33.95 26.80
N GLU A 218 8.21 35.14 26.28
CA GLU A 218 8.28 36.36 27.09
C GLU A 218 6.93 36.76 27.71
N SER A 219 5.81 36.60 27.01
CA SER A 219 4.49 36.92 27.58
C SER A 219 4.08 35.94 28.67
N GLU A 220 4.32 34.65 28.47
CA GLU A 220 4.08 33.60 29.46
C GLU A 220 4.98 33.76 30.70
N PHE A 221 6.25 34.12 30.49
CA PHE A 221 7.19 34.42 31.57
C PHE A 221 6.72 35.62 32.38
N LEU A 222 6.27 36.69 31.71
CA LEU A 222 5.71 37.88 32.36
C LEU A 222 4.44 37.54 33.14
N SER A 223 3.52 36.76 32.57
CA SER A 223 2.28 36.34 33.22
C SER A 223 2.57 35.48 34.46
N LEU A 224 3.42 34.46 34.32
CA LEU A 224 3.79 33.57 35.42
C LEU A 224 4.54 34.32 36.53
N ALA A 225 5.49 35.19 36.19
CA ALA A 225 6.21 36.00 37.18
C ALA A 225 5.28 37.02 37.89
N GLY A 226 4.28 37.54 37.16
CA GLY A 226 3.26 38.44 37.69
C GLY A 226 2.40 37.81 38.79
N GLU A 227 2.14 36.50 38.74
CA GLU A 227 1.43 35.78 39.82
C GLU A 227 2.17 35.84 41.17
N TYR A 228 3.48 36.03 41.10
CA TYR A 228 4.37 36.06 42.26
C TYR A 228 4.88 37.48 42.58
N ASP A 229 4.39 38.50 41.87
CA ASP A 229 4.81 39.90 42.02
C ASP A 229 6.33 40.09 41.88
N LEU A 230 6.93 39.38 40.92
CA LEU A 230 8.38 39.38 40.66
C LEU A 230 8.76 40.34 39.53
N ASP A 231 9.83 41.13 39.74
CA ASP A 231 10.45 41.94 38.68
C ASP A 231 11.19 41.03 37.69
N THR A 232 10.69 40.96 36.46
CA THR A 232 11.21 40.04 35.43
C THR A 232 12.60 40.38 34.95
N ALA A 233 13.01 41.65 34.94
CA ALA A 233 14.35 42.05 34.51
C ALA A 233 15.40 41.57 35.52
N ILE A 234 15.13 41.79 36.82
CA ILE A 234 15.98 41.34 37.92
C ILE A 234 16.01 39.81 37.99
N LEU A 235 14.85 39.17 37.84
CA LEU A 235 14.71 37.71 37.90
C LEU A 235 15.50 37.02 36.78
N VAL A 236 15.44 37.53 35.55
CA VAL A 236 16.19 36.96 34.42
C VAL A 236 17.69 37.09 34.63
N GLU A 237 18.18 38.24 35.09
CA GLU A 237 19.60 38.46 35.38
C GLU A 237 20.08 37.52 36.51
N GLU A 238 19.34 37.43 37.60
CA GLU A 238 19.66 36.59 38.75
C GLU A 238 19.66 35.09 38.39
N LEU A 239 18.61 34.58 37.74
CA LEU A 239 18.52 33.17 37.37
C LEU A 239 19.52 32.78 36.29
N SER A 240 19.85 33.68 35.35
CA SER A 240 20.87 33.44 34.33
C SER A 240 22.27 33.41 34.96
N GLY A 241 22.57 34.35 35.87
CA GLY A 241 23.84 34.41 36.60
C GLY A 241 24.09 33.17 37.48
N ARG A 242 23.02 32.55 37.98
CA ARG A 242 23.05 31.30 38.76
C ARG A 242 22.98 30.03 37.91
N ASN A 243 22.96 30.15 36.57
CA ASN A 243 22.83 29.02 35.64
C ASN A 243 21.59 28.13 35.92
N ILE A 244 20.50 28.75 36.40
CA ILE A 244 19.17 28.11 36.58
C ILE A 244 18.35 28.27 35.29
N LEU A 245 18.53 29.41 34.63
CA LEU A 245 17.81 29.82 33.44
C LEU A 245 18.72 29.78 32.21
N LYS A 246 18.15 29.32 31.09
CA LYS A 246 18.73 29.45 29.76
C LYS A 246 17.82 30.32 28.92
N THR A 247 18.40 31.26 28.18
CA THR A 247 17.66 32.11 27.25
C THR A 247 18.05 31.79 25.82
N HIS A 248 17.05 31.69 24.95
CA HIS A 248 17.21 31.42 23.53
C HIS A 248 16.42 32.44 22.73
N GLY A 249 17.06 33.03 21.72
CA GLY A 249 16.37 33.89 20.77
C GLY A 249 15.79 33.05 19.63
N ARG A 250 14.49 33.17 19.37
CA ARG A 250 13.86 32.71 18.12
C ARG A 250 13.40 33.93 17.35
N LEU A 251 13.97 34.17 16.17
CA LEU A 251 13.56 35.13 15.13
C LEU A 251 13.27 36.59 15.57
N GLU A 252 12.38 36.85 16.52
CA GLU A 252 12.11 38.14 17.17
C GLU A 252 11.67 38.05 18.66
N THR A 253 11.59 36.85 19.24
CA THR A 253 11.08 36.60 20.61
C THR A 253 12.09 35.84 21.49
N LYS A 254 12.09 36.17 22.79
CA LYS A 254 12.90 35.47 23.79
C LYS A 254 12.13 34.29 24.36
N LEU A 255 12.71 33.11 24.24
CA LEU A 255 12.30 31.92 24.99
C LEU A 255 13.17 31.77 26.23
N PHE A 256 12.49 31.42 27.31
CA PHE A 256 13.07 31.14 28.61
C PHE A 256 12.93 29.64 28.88
N GLU A 257 14.03 28.98 29.26
CA GLU A 257 14.06 27.54 29.53
C GLU A 257 14.68 27.28 30.90
N LEU A 258 13.95 26.56 31.75
CA LEU A 258 14.49 26.07 33.02
C LEU A 258 15.50 24.96 32.74
N GLN A 259 16.68 25.04 33.35
CA GLN A 259 17.68 24.01 33.17
C GLN A 259 17.17 22.66 33.69
N LYS A 260 17.33 21.60 32.87
CA LYS A 260 16.71 20.29 33.10
C LYS A 260 17.01 19.68 34.48
N HIS A 261 18.18 19.96 35.04
CA HIS A 261 18.56 19.48 36.36
C HIS A 261 17.79 20.15 37.51
N ILE A 262 17.41 21.43 37.35
CA ILE A 262 16.57 22.17 38.29
C ILE A 262 15.13 21.67 38.22
N GLU A 263 14.62 21.46 37.00
CA GLU A 263 13.28 20.91 36.77
C GLU A 263 13.11 19.54 37.44
N VAL A 264 14.04 18.61 37.21
CA VAL A 264 14.02 17.26 37.80
C VAL A 264 14.06 17.33 39.33
N TYR A 265 14.91 18.18 39.91
CA TYR A 265 14.98 18.35 41.35
C TYR A 265 13.64 18.74 41.96
N PHE A 266 12.94 19.73 41.38
CA PHE A 266 11.63 20.11 41.91
C PHE A 266 10.61 18.99 41.74
N LEU A 267 10.55 18.35 40.58
CA LEU A 267 9.58 17.28 40.31
C LEU A 267 9.76 16.05 41.24
N GLU A 268 11.00 15.69 41.59
CA GLU A 268 11.26 14.58 42.53
C GLU A 268 10.90 14.93 43.99
N ASN A 269 10.90 16.22 44.35
CA ASN A 269 10.64 16.69 45.71
C ASN A 269 9.20 17.18 45.93
N LEU A 270 8.38 17.26 44.88
CA LEU A 270 6.96 17.62 44.99
C LEU A 270 6.11 16.37 45.16
N SER A 271 5.16 16.41 46.10
CA SER A 271 4.16 15.36 46.20
C SER A 271 3.17 15.41 45.04
N PRO A 272 2.51 14.30 44.65
CA PRO A 272 1.49 14.30 43.61
C PRO A 272 0.35 15.31 43.86
N LYS A 273 0.04 15.58 45.13
CA LYS A 273 -0.94 16.59 45.52
C LYS A 273 -0.44 18.01 45.24
N GLU A 274 0.80 18.32 45.60
CA GLU A 274 1.39 19.63 45.31
C GLU A 274 1.50 19.87 43.81
N ILE A 275 1.89 18.86 43.03
CA ILE A 275 1.89 18.93 41.57
C ILE A 275 0.48 19.28 41.08
N SER A 276 -0.55 18.55 41.53
CA SER A 276 -1.94 18.82 41.16
C SER A 276 -2.40 20.23 41.53
N ASP A 277 -2.05 20.72 42.73
CA ASP A 277 -2.43 22.05 43.22
C ASP A 277 -1.69 23.17 42.46
N ILE A 278 -0.43 22.94 42.10
CA ILE A 278 0.36 23.82 41.24
C ILE A 278 -0.23 23.85 39.83
N THR A 279 -0.47 22.69 39.21
CA THR A 279 -1.08 22.58 37.87
C THR A 279 -2.45 23.25 37.83
N ALA A 280 -3.28 23.06 38.85
CA ALA A 280 -4.58 23.70 38.96
C ALA A 280 -4.49 25.24 38.95
N ARG A 281 -3.45 25.82 39.57
CA ARG A 281 -3.20 27.27 39.54
C ARG A 281 -2.67 27.72 38.18
N LEU A 282 -1.67 27.03 37.64
CA LEU A 282 -1.04 27.33 36.35
C LEU A 282 -2.02 27.32 35.18
N VAL A 283 -2.93 26.35 35.17
CA VAL A 283 -3.99 26.28 34.15
C VAL A 283 -4.87 27.53 34.18
N LEU A 284 -5.00 28.22 35.31
CA LEU A 284 -5.82 29.42 35.40
C LEU A 284 -5.10 30.70 34.97
N SER A 285 -3.76 30.69 34.99
CA SER A 285 -2.90 31.85 34.76
C SER A 285 -2.18 31.87 33.42
N ILE A 286 -1.79 30.71 32.92
CA ILE A 286 -1.12 30.58 31.61
C ILE A 286 -2.16 30.33 30.51
N SER A 287 -3.24 29.60 30.81
CA SER A 287 -4.26 29.28 29.80
C SER A 287 -5.19 30.43 29.42
N SER A 288 -5.14 31.57 30.12
CA SER A 288 -5.88 32.77 29.69
C SER A 288 -5.25 33.44 28.47
N ASP A 289 -3.95 33.23 28.25
CA ASP A 289 -3.18 33.80 27.13
C ASP A 289 -2.62 32.75 26.15
N SER A 290 -2.56 31.47 26.53
CA SER A 290 -2.04 30.42 25.63
C SER A 290 -3.07 30.03 24.55
N GLU A 291 -2.74 30.24 23.28
CA GLU A 291 -3.51 29.71 22.15
C GLU A 291 -3.53 28.16 22.09
N ASN A 292 -2.70 27.48 22.88
CA ASN A 292 -2.56 26.02 22.85
C ASN A 292 -3.61 25.29 23.69
N VAL A 293 -4.70 24.93 23.03
CA VAL A 293 -5.83 24.23 23.63
C VAL A 293 -5.51 22.81 24.10
N ILE A 294 -4.60 22.09 23.43
CA ILE A 294 -4.29 20.70 23.78
C ILE A 294 -3.53 20.64 25.10
N GLU A 295 -2.55 21.52 25.29
CA GLU A 295 -1.82 21.64 26.54
C GLU A 295 -2.75 22.04 27.69
N SER A 296 -3.55 23.10 27.54
CA SER A 296 -4.48 23.54 28.58
C SER A 296 -5.45 22.43 28.98
N LEU A 297 -5.99 21.69 27.99
CA LEU A 297 -6.87 20.56 28.27
C LEU A 297 -6.11 19.43 29.00
N SER A 298 -4.93 19.04 28.51
CA SER A 298 -4.13 17.97 29.10
C SER A 298 -3.77 18.26 30.56
N LEU A 299 -3.25 19.47 30.82
CA LEU A 299 -2.92 19.94 32.16
C LEU A 299 -4.17 19.97 33.04
N SER A 300 -5.27 20.55 32.56
CA SER A 300 -6.52 20.63 33.30
C SER A 300 -7.06 19.25 33.69
N LEU A 301 -7.06 18.29 32.76
CA LEU A 301 -7.55 16.94 33.02
C LEU A 301 -6.62 16.19 33.99
N SER A 302 -5.31 16.40 33.92
CA SER A 302 -4.34 15.76 34.82
C SER A 302 -4.58 16.09 36.29
N THR A 303 -5.15 17.26 36.61
CA THR A 303 -5.49 17.65 37.99
C THR A 303 -6.63 16.82 38.58
N MET A 304 -7.51 16.25 37.73
CA MET A 304 -8.79 15.66 38.12
C MET A 304 -9.66 16.57 39.03
N ASN A 305 -9.38 17.87 39.05
CA ASN A 305 -10.14 18.86 39.79
C ASN A 305 -11.31 19.34 38.93
N LEU A 306 -12.53 19.06 39.38
CA LEU A 306 -13.74 19.34 38.61
C LEU A 306 -13.89 20.83 38.26
N ASP A 307 -13.54 21.75 39.16
CA ASP A 307 -13.73 23.18 38.92
C ASP A 307 -12.75 23.71 37.88
N VAL A 308 -11.51 23.22 37.90
CA VAL A 308 -10.48 23.54 36.90
C VAL A 308 -10.90 22.98 35.54
N ILE A 309 -11.30 21.71 35.47
CA ILE A 309 -11.79 21.06 34.25
C ILE A 309 -12.96 21.84 33.65
N LYS A 310 -13.95 22.19 34.48
CA LYS A 310 -15.10 22.96 34.02
C LYS A 310 -14.71 24.32 33.49
N LYS A 311 -13.85 25.05 34.20
CA LYS A 311 -13.41 26.37 33.74
C LYS A 311 -12.67 26.29 32.41
N THR A 312 -11.79 25.31 32.24
CA THR A 312 -11.08 25.06 30.98
C THR A 312 -12.06 24.74 29.85
N LEU A 313 -12.94 23.75 30.04
CA LEU A 313 -13.90 23.33 29.01
C LEU A 313 -14.85 24.45 28.60
N ASN A 314 -15.34 25.24 29.55
CA ASN A 314 -16.25 26.37 29.28
C ASN A 314 -15.53 27.57 28.64
N GLY A 315 -14.20 27.63 28.70
CA GLY A 315 -13.38 28.63 28.01
C GLY A 315 -13.05 28.29 26.55
N LEU A 316 -13.31 27.05 26.10
CA LEU A 316 -12.95 26.62 24.75
C LEU A 316 -13.91 27.18 23.69
N PRO A 317 -13.39 27.65 22.53
CA PRO A 317 -14.25 28.15 21.46
C PRO A 317 -15.07 27.01 20.83
N VAL A 318 -16.30 27.31 20.42
CA VAL A 318 -17.18 26.34 19.73
C VAL A 318 -16.51 25.78 18.48
N ASN A 319 -15.97 26.66 17.64
CA ASN A 319 -15.37 26.34 16.35
C ASN A 319 -13.92 25.85 16.45
N LEU A 320 -13.49 25.38 17.63
CA LEU A 320 -12.16 24.85 17.86
C LEU A 320 -11.79 23.79 16.81
N GLY A 321 -10.75 24.05 16.04
CA GLY A 321 -10.18 23.07 15.12
C GLY A 321 -9.36 22.02 15.87
N LEU A 322 -9.76 20.75 15.81
CA LEU A 322 -9.03 19.64 16.45
C LEU A 322 -8.00 18.97 15.52
N GLN A 323 -7.49 19.71 14.53
CA GLN A 323 -6.50 19.22 13.58
C GLN A 323 -5.15 18.98 14.27
N GLY A 324 -4.79 19.81 15.26
CA GLY A 324 -3.55 19.66 16.02
C GLY A 324 -3.39 18.31 16.73
N LEU A 325 -4.47 17.58 17.01
CA LEU A 325 -4.41 16.22 17.57
C LEU A 325 -3.74 15.21 16.61
N GLU A 326 -3.76 15.46 15.30
CA GLU A 326 -3.07 14.64 14.29
C GLU A 326 -1.55 14.85 14.30
N SER A 327 -1.10 15.97 14.87
CA SER A 327 0.30 16.39 14.81
C SER A 327 1.15 15.90 15.99
N ILE A 328 0.51 15.75 17.16
CA ILE A 328 1.16 15.30 18.39
C ILE A 328 1.48 13.80 18.36
N SER A 329 2.46 13.38 19.16
CA SER A 329 2.94 11.99 19.21
C SER A 329 1.89 10.99 19.71
N PHE A 330 2.06 9.71 19.37
CA PHE A 330 1.13 8.65 19.75
C PHE A 330 1.03 8.46 21.28
N GLU A 331 2.13 8.70 21.99
CA GLU A 331 2.21 8.64 23.45
C GLU A 331 1.30 9.70 24.08
N VAL A 332 1.36 10.94 23.56
CA VAL A 332 0.54 12.05 24.04
C VAL A 332 -0.94 11.83 23.71
N GLN A 333 -1.24 11.33 22.50
CA GLN A 333 -2.59 10.92 22.14
C GLN A 333 -3.15 9.83 23.09
N SER A 334 -2.29 8.92 23.55
CA SER A 334 -2.68 7.84 24.47
C SER A 334 -2.95 8.34 25.88
N GLU A 335 -2.09 9.20 26.39
CA GLU A 335 -2.24 9.86 27.70
C GLU A 335 -3.52 10.70 27.74
N LEU A 336 -3.74 11.54 26.72
CA LEU A 336 -4.92 12.39 26.64
C LEU A 336 -6.21 11.57 26.54
N LEU A 337 -6.20 10.45 25.79
CA LEU A 337 -7.34 9.54 25.72
C LEU A 337 -7.70 8.97 27.11
N GLU A 338 -6.69 8.53 27.87
CA GLU A 338 -6.90 7.99 29.22
C GLU A 338 -7.42 9.06 30.19
N LEU A 339 -6.89 10.28 30.10
CA LEU A 339 -7.35 11.42 30.90
C LEU A 339 -8.80 11.80 30.59
N ILE A 340 -9.19 11.80 29.31
CA ILE A 340 -10.57 12.06 28.88
C ILE A 340 -11.52 10.97 29.38
N ASP A 341 -11.15 9.69 29.24
CA ASP A 341 -11.94 8.56 29.73
C ASP A 341 -12.18 8.66 31.25
N LYS A 342 -11.14 9.01 32.02
CA LYS A 342 -11.25 9.27 33.46
C LYS A 342 -12.16 10.46 33.75
N ALA A 343 -12.00 11.57 33.05
CA ALA A 343 -12.81 12.76 33.27
C ALA A 343 -14.30 12.55 32.95
N LEU A 344 -14.61 11.80 31.88
CA LEU A 344 -15.99 11.43 31.52
C LEU A 344 -16.67 10.58 32.62
N SER A 345 -15.91 9.89 33.46
CA SER A 345 -16.42 9.14 34.61
C SER A 345 -16.77 10.01 35.83
N LEU A 346 -16.34 11.28 35.85
CA LEU A 346 -16.63 12.19 36.95
C LEU A 346 -18.12 12.51 37.05
N LYS A 347 -18.66 12.40 38.26
CA LYS A 347 -20.02 12.85 38.56
C LYS A 347 -20.06 14.39 38.47
N ASN A 348 -21.17 14.93 37.97
CA ASN A 348 -21.46 16.38 37.89
C ASN A 348 -20.87 17.18 36.71
N LEU A 349 -20.40 16.52 35.64
CA LEU A 349 -20.23 17.21 34.35
C LEU A 349 -21.61 17.46 33.70
N ASN A 350 -21.82 18.68 33.20
CA ASN A 350 -23.01 19.05 32.44
C ASN A 350 -22.97 18.47 31.00
N VAL A 351 -24.02 18.68 30.21
CA VAL A 351 -24.10 18.12 28.85
C VAL A 351 -23.05 18.73 27.92
N ILE A 352 -22.85 20.05 27.96
CA ILE A 352 -21.88 20.76 27.11
C ILE A 352 -20.45 20.28 27.38
N GLU A 353 -20.07 20.16 28.65
CA GLU A 353 -18.75 19.67 29.08
C GLU A 353 -18.51 18.24 28.57
N LYS A 354 -19.54 17.38 28.64
CA LYS A 354 -19.47 16.03 28.08
C LYS A 354 -19.39 16.02 26.56
N VAL A 355 -20.10 16.92 25.88
CA VAL A 355 -20.05 17.07 24.42
C VAL A 355 -18.64 17.44 23.97
N ILE A 356 -18.00 18.41 24.64
CA ILE A 356 -16.62 18.81 24.33
C ILE A 356 -15.67 17.63 24.51
N LEU A 357 -15.71 16.94 25.67
CA LEU A 357 -14.85 15.78 25.92
C LEU A 357 -15.09 14.64 24.91
N ASN A 358 -16.34 14.36 24.55
CA ASN A 358 -16.66 13.34 23.54
C ASN A 358 -16.20 13.74 22.13
N ARG A 359 -16.15 15.03 21.81
CA ARG A 359 -15.59 15.55 20.55
C ARG A 359 -14.08 15.27 20.47
N PHE A 360 -13.34 15.50 21.55
CA PHE A 360 -11.91 15.12 21.64
C PHE A 360 -11.72 13.60 21.61
N LEU A 361 -12.53 12.84 22.37
CA LEU A 361 -12.50 11.37 22.39
C LEU A 361 -12.67 10.80 20.97
N MET A 362 -13.72 11.24 20.27
CA MET A 362 -13.99 10.85 18.89
C MET A 362 -12.78 11.12 18.00
N LYS A 363 -12.24 12.35 18.02
CA LYS A 363 -11.13 12.73 17.17
C LYS A 363 -9.87 11.91 17.48
N LEU A 364 -9.50 11.73 18.75
CA LEU A 364 -8.37 10.90 19.15
C LEU A 364 -8.51 9.45 18.70
N GLN A 365 -9.68 8.83 18.88
CA GLN A 365 -9.92 7.47 18.41
C GLN A 365 -9.77 7.37 16.88
N ILE A 366 -10.21 8.40 16.14
CA ILE A 366 -10.04 8.46 14.68
C ILE A 366 -8.57 8.52 14.28
N VAL A 367 -7.81 9.45 14.87
CA VAL A 367 -6.37 9.62 14.57
C VAL A 367 -5.59 8.34 14.88
N ARG A 368 -5.98 7.63 15.94
CA ARG A 368 -5.38 6.35 16.33
C ARG A 368 -5.86 5.14 15.50
N GLY A 369 -6.78 5.34 14.57
CA GLY A 369 -7.33 4.28 13.71
C GLY A 369 -8.41 3.40 14.37
N ASN A 370 -8.86 3.73 15.58
CA ASN A 370 -9.89 3.00 16.35
C ASN A 370 -11.31 3.43 15.95
N ARG A 371 -11.63 3.37 14.66
CA ARG A 371 -12.85 3.95 14.06
C ARG A 371 -14.14 3.32 14.59
N ASP A 372 -14.19 1.98 14.66
CA ASP A 372 -15.37 1.27 15.13
C ASP A 372 -15.65 1.57 16.60
N ARG A 373 -14.60 1.70 17.41
CA ARG A 373 -14.70 2.11 18.81
C ARG A 373 -15.31 3.51 18.92
N ALA A 374 -14.81 4.47 18.16
CA ALA A 374 -15.36 5.83 18.11
C ALA A 374 -16.86 5.82 17.77
N ILE A 375 -17.28 5.06 16.74
CA ILE A 375 -18.71 4.95 16.38
C ILE A 375 -19.51 4.34 17.53
N SER A 376 -19.03 3.24 18.11
CA SER A 376 -19.74 2.50 19.16
C SER A 376 -19.91 3.28 20.47
N GLU A 377 -18.95 4.15 20.82
CA GLU A 377 -18.98 4.98 22.03
C GLU A 377 -19.80 6.25 21.83
N ILE A 378 -19.68 6.89 20.66
CA ILE A 378 -20.29 8.19 20.39
C ILE A 378 -21.76 8.08 19.97
N THR A 379 -22.15 7.05 19.22
CA THR A 379 -23.54 6.89 18.75
C THR A 379 -24.54 6.85 19.92
N PRO A 380 -24.35 6.00 20.96
CA PRO A 380 -25.27 5.97 22.09
C PRO A 380 -25.30 7.26 22.90
N PHE A 381 -24.17 7.98 22.96
CA PHE A 381 -24.09 9.28 23.62
C PHE A 381 -24.99 10.29 22.89
N ILE A 382 -24.85 10.41 21.57
CA ILE A 382 -25.71 11.30 20.77
C ILE A 382 -27.18 10.87 20.89
N GLU A 383 -27.50 9.58 20.73
CA GLU A 383 -28.89 9.11 20.83
C GLU A 383 -29.56 9.45 22.18
N LYS A 384 -28.80 9.34 23.27
CA LYS A 384 -29.28 9.56 24.65
C LYS A 384 -29.41 11.03 25.01
N PHE A 385 -28.49 11.88 24.54
CA PHE A 385 -28.38 13.27 25.01
C PHE A 385 -28.93 14.32 24.03
N LEU A 386 -29.25 13.94 22.80
CA LEU A 386 -29.76 14.87 21.78
C LEU A 386 -31.20 15.34 22.10
N ASN A 387 -31.31 16.44 22.85
CA ASN A 387 -32.54 17.22 22.93
C ASN A 387 -32.59 18.21 21.78
N VAL A 388 -33.17 17.78 20.66
CA VAL A 388 -33.19 18.55 19.40
C VAL A 388 -33.82 19.92 19.53
N GLU A 389 -34.76 20.12 20.47
CA GLU A 389 -35.49 21.38 20.61
C GLU A 389 -34.63 22.53 21.14
N LYS A 390 -33.48 22.23 21.78
CA LYS A 390 -32.59 23.23 22.40
C LYS A 390 -31.12 22.81 22.31
N LEU A 391 -30.59 22.76 21.09
CA LEU A 391 -29.17 22.47 20.86
C LEU A 391 -28.31 23.72 21.08
N SER A 392 -27.29 23.58 21.93
CA SER A 392 -26.20 24.55 22.07
C SER A 392 -25.28 24.54 20.84
N GLU A 393 -24.49 25.61 20.66
CA GLU A 393 -23.53 25.71 19.55
C GLU A 393 -22.48 24.59 19.55
N HIS A 394 -22.01 24.16 20.74
CA HIS A 394 -21.09 23.01 20.84
C HIS A 394 -21.74 21.69 20.39
N GLU A 395 -23.02 21.48 20.72
CA GLU A 395 -23.76 20.29 20.27
C GLU A 395 -23.94 20.29 18.75
N LYS A 396 -24.32 21.43 18.16
CA LYS A 396 -24.45 21.58 16.70
C LYS A 396 -23.14 21.25 15.99
N GLN A 397 -22.02 21.83 16.44
CA GLN A 397 -20.71 21.59 15.85
C GLN A 397 -20.29 20.10 15.98
N PHE A 398 -20.53 19.50 17.14
CA PHE A 398 -20.23 18.08 17.37
C PHE A 398 -21.05 17.16 16.44
N ILE A 399 -22.34 17.45 16.24
CA ILE A 399 -23.21 16.71 15.31
C ILE A 399 -22.70 16.83 13.87
N CYS A 400 -22.33 18.03 13.42
CA CYS A 400 -21.77 18.25 12.08
C CYS A 400 -20.50 17.41 11.84
N GLU A 401 -19.58 17.41 12.81
CA GLU A 401 -18.35 16.64 12.73
C GLU A 401 -18.58 15.13 12.77
N PHE A 402 -19.43 14.66 13.69
CA PHE A 402 -19.78 13.24 13.77
C PHE A 402 -20.48 12.75 12.51
N THR A 403 -21.37 13.55 11.92
CA THR A 403 -22.02 13.21 10.65
C THR A 403 -21.01 13.08 9.51
N THR A 404 -20.09 14.04 9.40
CA THR A 404 -19.01 14.02 8.40
C THR A 404 -18.13 12.78 8.59
N PHE A 405 -17.82 12.44 9.84
CA PHE A 405 -17.10 11.24 10.21
C PHE A 405 -17.85 9.97 9.77
N LEU A 406 -19.14 9.83 10.12
CA LEU A 406 -19.96 8.68 9.70
C LEU A 406 -19.98 8.51 8.18
N ASN A 407 -20.15 9.60 7.42
CA ASN A 407 -20.12 9.59 5.96
C ASN A 407 -18.77 9.13 5.40
N SER A 408 -17.67 9.64 5.96
CA SER A 408 -16.31 9.28 5.57
C SER A 408 -16.01 7.79 5.78
N TYR A 409 -16.75 7.12 6.66
CA TYR A 409 -16.62 5.69 6.98
C TYR A 409 -17.81 4.84 6.56
N TYR A 410 -18.58 5.30 5.56
CA TYR A 410 -19.67 4.53 4.95
C TYR A 410 -20.77 4.09 5.93
N LYS A 411 -21.00 4.86 7.00
CA LYS A 411 -22.14 4.72 7.91
C LYS A 411 -23.27 5.69 7.53
N SER A 412 -23.60 5.70 6.25
CA SER A 412 -24.55 6.65 5.63
C SER A 412 -25.96 6.57 6.22
N GLU A 413 -26.42 5.38 6.63
CA GLU A 413 -27.74 5.24 7.25
C GLU A 413 -27.83 5.97 8.60
N ILE A 414 -26.78 5.86 9.43
CA ILE A 414 -26.70 6.54 10.73
C ILE A 414 -26.60 8.06 10.50
N ALA A 415 -25.74 8.48 9.56
CA ALA A 415 -25.57 9.89 9.21
C ALA A 415 -26.89 10.51 8.71
N GLN A 416 -27.59 9.82 7.81
CA GLN A 416 -28.86 10.29 7.25
C GLN A 416 -29.93 10.45 8.35
N LYS A 417 -30.10 9.45 9.22
CA LYS A 417 -31.06 9.50 10.34
C LYS A 417 -30.76 10.68 11.28
N LEU A 418 -29.48 10.93 11.57
CA LEU A 418 -29.05 12.04 12.40
C LEU A 418 -29.35 13.39 11.73
N CYS A 419 -29.01 13.56 10.46
CA CYS A 419 -29.33 14.77 9.69
C CYS A 419 -30.84 15.06 9.69
N GLU A 420 -31.66 14.07 9.35
CA GLU A 420 -33.13 14.23 9.26
C GLU A 420 -33.76 14.63 10.60
N ARG A 421 -33.21 14.12 11.70
CA ARG A 421 -33.65 14.44 13.05
C ARG A 421 -33.23 15.86 13.50
N VAL A 422 -32.09 16.38 13.04
CA VAL A 422 -31.51 17.64 13.55
C VAL A 422 -31.84 18.86 12.69
N ILE A 423 -31.87 18.72 11.36
CA ILE A 423 -32.09 19.83 10.41
C ILE A 423 -33.29 20.73 10.79
N PRO A 424 -34.47 20.22 11.22
CA PRO A 424 -35.62 21.07 11.53
C PRO A 424 -35.45 21.99 12.74
N HIS A 425 -34.40 21.80 13.55
CA HIS A 425 -34.25 22.43 14.86
C HIS A 425 -32.99 23.29 15.01
N VAL A 426 -32.25 23.51 13.93
CA VAL A 426 -31.03 24.31 13.93
C VAL A 426 -31.18 25.55 13.04
N ASP A 427 -30.28 26.51 13.23
CA ASP A 427 -30.20 27.69 12.36
C ASP A 427 -29.87 27.31 10.91
N PHE A 428 -30.11 28.24 9.99
CA PHE A 428 -29.98 27.99 8.56
C PHE A 428 -28.54 27.63 8.14
N GLU A 429 -27.51 28.15 8.80
CA GLU A 429 -26.12 27.82 8.51
C GLU A 429 -25.82 26.35 8.83
N THR A 430 -26.15 25.92 10.05
CA THR A 430 -26.00 24.54 10.50
C THR A 430 -26.86 23.58 9.67
N ALA A 431 -28.11 23.97 9.39
CA ALA A 431 -29.00 23.19 8.54
C ALA A 431 -28.43 23.00 7.13
N SER A 432 -27.82 24.04 6.55
CA SER A 432 -27.18 23.98 5.24
C SER A 432 -26.02 22.99 5.22
N TYR A 433 -25.15 23.01 6.23
CA TYR A 433 -24.07 22.02 6.37
C TYR A 433 -24.62 20.58 6.46
N LEU A 434 -25.62 20.36 7.32
CA LEU A 434 -26.23 19.03 7.49
C LEU A 434 -27.01 18.57 6.25
N LYS A 435 -27.61 19.47 5.48
CA LYS A 435 -28.22 19.15 4.17
C LYS A 435 -27.17 18.68 3.15
N ILE A 436 -25.98 19.29 3.13
CA ILE A 436 -24.84 18.82 2.31
C ILE A 436 -24.43 17.41 2.75
N GLU A 437 -24.23 17.17 4.04
CA GLU A 437 -23.85 15.84 4.55
C GLU A 437 -24.95 14.78 4.35
N ARG A 438 -26.22 15.17 4.42
CA ARG A 438 -27.35 14.30 4.05
C ARG A 438 -27.30 13.92 2.58
N ALA A 439 -26.97 14.87 1.69
CA ALA A 439 -26.77 14.58 0.27
C ALA A 439 -25.57 13.66 0.04
N VAL A 440 -24.47 13.81 0.79
CA VAL A 440 -23.32 12.89 0.76
C VAL A 440 -23.72 11.48 1.19
N SER A 441 -24.55 11.35 2.24
CA SER A 441 -25.10 10.06 2.67
C SER A 441 -25.86 9.39 1.52
N LYS A 442 -26.66 10.17 0.77
CA LYS A 442 -27.44 9.70 -0.37
C LYS A 442 -26.60 9.33 -1.59
N MET A 443 -25.44 9.93 -1.82
CA MET A 443 -24.56 9.55 -2.94
C MET A 443 -24.18 8.07 -2.95
N GLN A 444 -24.24 7.38 -1.80
CA GLN A 444 -23.91 5.95 -1.74
C GLN A 444 -25.00 5.04 -2.32
N SER A 445 -26.23 5.54 -2.46
CA SER A 445 -27.38 4.77 -2.95
C SER A 445 -28.08 5.41 -4.14
N ASP A 446 -28.14 6.74 -4.21
CA ASP A 446 -28.91 7.50 -5.19
C ASP A 446 -28.31 8.91 -5.43
N PHE A 447 -27.55 9.04 -6.52
CA PHE A 447 -26.97 10.32 -6.93
C PHE A 447 -28.01 11.34 -7.40
N LYS A 448 -29.16 10.90 -7.91
CA LYS A 448 -30.22 11.81 -8.37
C LYS A 448 -30.88 12.50 -7.18
N MET A 449 -31.25 11.73 -6.16
CA MET A 449 -31.79 12.29 -4.92
C MET A 449 -30.77 13.19 -4.22
N SER A 450 -29.49 12.81 -4.23
CA SER A 450 -28.40 13.68 -3.73
C SER A 450 -28.35 15.02 -4.48
N LEU A 451 -28.41 15.00 -5.82
CA LEU A 451 -28.42 16.21 -6.63
C LEU A 451 -29.64 17.10 -6.35
N GLU A 452 -30.83 16.51 -6.21
CA GLU A 452 -32.07 17.26 -5.91
C GLU A 452 -31.95 18.03 -4.59
N ILE A 453 -31.44 17.40 -3.52
CA ILE A 453 -31.20 18.04 -2.22
C ILE A 453 -30.22 19.22 -2.36
N LEU A 454 -29.12 19.04 -3.10
CA LEU A 454 -28.09 20.07 -3.25
C LEU A 454 -28.58 21.26 -4.10
N LEU A 455 -29.37 21.01 -5.16
CA LEU A 455 -29.94 22.07 -6.00
C LEU A 455 -31.04 22.85 -5.26
N GLU A 456 -31.83 22.18 -4.42
CA GLU A 456 -32.78 22.86 -3.53
C GLU A 456 -32.05 23.77 -2.56
N LEU A 457 -31.03 23.25 -1.86
CA LEU A 457 -30.21 24.05 -0.95
C LEU A 457 -29.52 25.23 -1.65
N GLN A 458 -29.02 25.04 -2.88
CA GLN A 458 -28.42 26.14 -3.65
C GLN A 458 -29.42 27.29 -3.87
N LYS A 459 -30.69 26.99 -4.18
CA LYS A 459 -31.73 28.02 -4.34
C LYS A 459 -32.04 28.75 -3.04
N GLU A 460 -32.07 28.02 -1.92
CA GLU A 460 -32.27 28.62 -0.60
C GLU A 460 -31.11 29.58 -0.24
N ILE A 461 -29.86 29.17 -0.50
CA ILE A 461 -28.66 29.95 -0.18
C ILE A 461 -28.59 31.28 -0.94
N VAL A 462 -28.96 31.30 -2.23
CA VAL A 462 -28.95 32.51 -3.06
C VAL A 462 -29.78 33.66 -2.47
N HIS A 463 -30.80 33.32 -1.67
CA HIS A 463 -31.70 34.29 -1.02
C HIS A 463 -31.38 34.50 0.47
N SER A 464 -30.17 34.14 0.91
CA SER A 464 -29.76 34.19 2.32
C SER A 464 -28.41 34.90 2.51
N ASP A 465 -28.08 35.23 3.75
CA ASP A 465 -26.77 35.77 4.15
C ASP A 465 -25.61 34.77 3.92
N LEU A 466 -25.91 33.51 3.59
CA LEU A 466 -24.91 32.49 3.26
C LEU A 466 -24.42 32.55 1.81
N ASN A 467 -24.99 33.41 0.97
CA ASN A 467 -24.60 33.54 -0.45
C ASN A 467 -23.15 34.01 -0.65
N GLU A 468 -22.50 34.48 0.41
CA GLU A 468 -21.07 34.83 0.44
C GLU A 468 -20.25 33.98 1.42
N ASN A 469 -20.85 32.97 2.08
CA ASN A 469 -20.14 32.12 3.04
C ASN A 469 -19.22 31.12 2.31
N PRO A 470 -17.89 31.32 2.29
CA PRO A 470 -17.00 30.53 1.46
C PRO A 470 -16.90 29.07 1.95
N LYS A 471 -17.21 28.80 3.23
CA LYS A 471 -17.22 27.45 3.80
C LYS A 471 -18.32 26.59 3.21
N ILE A 472 -19.55 27.08 3.25
CA ILE A 472 -20.70 26.36 2.70
C ILE A 472 -20.62 26.30 1.18
N LEU A 473 -20.25 27.39 0.52
CA LEU A 473 -20.20 27.45 -0.94
C LEU A 473 -19.14 26.51 -1.54
N SER A 474 -17.96 26.40 -0.91
CA SER A 474 -16.91 25.46 -1.36
C SER A 474 -17.37 24.01 -1.25
N MET A 475 -17.96 23.62 -0.10
CA MET A 475 -18.49 22.27 0.11
C MET A 475 -19.68 21.96 -0.82
N LEU A 476 -20.64 22.87 -0.93
CA LEU A 476 -21.80 22.72 -1.81
C LEU A 476 -21.37 22.54 -3.27
N SER A 477 -20.48 23.41 -3.76
CA SER A 477 -19.97 23.32 -5.13
C SER A 477 -19.24 22.00 -5.36
N PHE A 478 -18.40 21.56 -4.41
CA PHE A 478 -17.72 20.28 -4.51
C PHE A 478 -18.67 19.08 -4.58
N GLN A 479 -19.72 19.06 -3.76
CA GLN A 479 -20.69 17.95 -3.79
C GLN A 479 -21.61 18.02 -5.02
N LEU A 480 -22.01 19.21 -5.48
CA LEU A 480 -22.73 19.37 -6.75
C LEU A 480 -21.91 18.82 -7.92
N ALA A 481 -20.62 19.15 -7.96
CA ALA A 481 -19.71 18.65 -8.99
C ALA A 481 -19.65 17.11 -9.00
N ARG A 482 -19.54 16.49 -7.82
CA ARG A 482 -19.56 15.01 -7.68
C ARG A 482 -20.88 14.42 -8.16
N SER A 483 -22.03 14.98 -7.77
CA SER A 483 -23.33 14.49 -8.23
C SER A 483 -23.49 14.59 -9.74
N PHE A 484 -23.13 15.73 -10.34
CA PHE A 484 -23.18 15.88 -11.80
C PHE A 484 -22.22 14.93 -12.52
N TYR A 485 -21.01 14.73 -11.99
CA TYR A 485 -20.04 13.78 -12.53
C TYR A 485 -20.59 12.35 -12.57
N HIS A 486 -21.20 11.88 -11.48
CA HIS A 486 -21.78 10.54 -11.43
C HIS A 486 -23.08 10.40 -12.25
N LEU A 487 -23.76 11.50 -12.54
CA LEU A 487 -24.92 11.55 -13.44
C LEU A 487 -24.55 11.85 -14.90
N ASN A 488 -23.25 11.82 -15.24
CA ASN A 488 -22.70 12.05 -16.58
C ASN A 488 -22.97 13.46 -17.17
N ASP A 489 -23.26 14.48 -16.36
CA ASP A 489 -23.29 15.89 -16.79
C ASP A 489 -21.91 16.53 -16.59
N ASN A 490 -20.96 16.12 -17.44
CA ASN A 490 -19.54 16.51 -17.35
C ASN A 490 -19.34 18.03 -17.42
N LYS A 491 -20.16 18.74 -18.19
CA LYS A 491 -20.08 20.20 -18.34
C LYS A 491 -20.34 20.91 -17.02
N LYS A 492 -21.44 20.56 -16.33
CA LYS A 492 -21.73 21.14 -15.01
C LYS A 492 -20.76 20.66 -13.95
N ALA A 493 -20.38 19.39 -13.99
CA ALA A 493 -19.37 18.88 -13.06
C ALA A 493 -18.08 19.70 -13.11
N LEU A 494 -17.61 20.03 -14.32
CA LEU A 494 -16.41 20.86 -14.52
C LEU A 494 -16.60 22.27 -13.94
N GLU A 495 -17.71 22.95 -14.29
CA GLU A 495 -18.05 24.28 -13.77
C GLU A 495 -18.01 24.33 -12.23
N TYR A 496 -18.64 23.35 -11.58
CA TYR A 496 -18.70 23.30 -10.12
C TYR A 496 -17.37 22.90 -9.46
N TYR A 497 -16.57 22.02 -10.08
CA TYR A 497 -15.23 21.71 -9.56
C TYR A 497 -14.29 22.90 -9.66
N GLU A 498 -14.32 23.66 -10.76
CA GLU A 498 -13.51 24.88 -10.91
C GLU A 498 -13.90 25.94 -9.88
N LYS A 499 -15.21 26.15 -9.67
CA LYS A 499 -15.72 27.02 -8.61
C LYS A 499 -15.27 26.57 -7.22
N ALA A 500 -15.40 25.28 -6.91
CA ALA A 500 -14.96 24.73 -5.63
C ALA A 500 -13.44 24.89 -5.42
N ALA A 501 -12.64 24.63 -6.45
CA ALA A 501 -11.19 24.73 -6.40
C ALA A 501 -10.72 26.15 -6.06
N LEU A 502 -11.36 27.17 -6.63
CA LEU A 502 -11.08 28.57 -6.35
C LEU A 502 -11.40 28.92 -4.89
N LEU A 503 -12.60 28.57 -4.42
CA LEU A 503 -13.04 28.84 -3.04
C LEU A 503 -12.16 28.12 -2.00
N PHE A 504 -11.75 26.87 -2.27
CA PHE A 504 -10.84 26.16 -1.37
C PHE A 504 -9.45 26.80 -1.34
N LYS A 505 -8.94 27.29 -2.48
CA LYS A 505 -7.66 27.99 -2.56
C LYS A 505 -7.68 29.31 -1.78
N GLU A 506 -8.74 30.10 -1.91
CA GLU A 506 -8.93 31.36 -1.17
C GLU A 506 -8.97 31.14 0.35
N ARG A 507 -9.53 30.01 0.79
CA ARG A 507 -9.58 29.60 2.20
C ARG A 507 -8.29 28.96 2.72
N GLY A 508 -7.26 28.84 1.89
CA GLY A 508 -6.02 28.14 2.27
C GLY A 508 -6.15 26.61 2.37
N ASN A 509 -7.27 26.01 1.93
CA ASN A 509 -7.45 24.57 1.89
C ASN A 509 -6.86 23.96 0.61
N LEU A 510 -5.53 23.88 0.62
CA LEU A 510 -4.71 23.49 -0.51
C LEU A 510 -4.94 22.04 -0.99
N TYR A 511 -5.29 21.14 -0.05
CA TYR A 511 -5.63 19.76 -0.37
C TYR A 511 -6.91 19.66 -1.20
N TYR A 512 -8.01 20.28 -0.75
CA TYR A 512 -9.26 20.22 -1.49
C TYR A 512 -9.18 20.99 -2.82
N HIS A 513 -8.36 22.04 -2.90
CA HIS A 513 -8.02 22.66 -4.19
C HIS A 513 -7.40 21.66 -5.17
N ALA A 514 -6.40 20.90 -4.72
CA ALA A 514 -5.75 19.88 -5.55
C ALA A 514 -6.69 18.72 -5.88
N MET A 515 -7.52 18.27 -4.94
CA MET A 515 -8.55 17.25 -5.17
C MET A 515 -9.58 17.68 -6.22
N CYS A 516 -10.06 18.94 -6.17
CA CYS A 516 -10.98 19.46 -7.19
C CYS A 516 -10.32 19.45 -8.57
N THR A 517 -9.07 19.93 -8.65
CA THR A 517 -8.30 19.96 -9.90
C THR A 517 -8.03 18.54 -10.42
N MET A 518 -7.70 17.58 -9.56
CA MET A 518 -7.57 16.18 -9.94
C MET A 518 -8.91 15.60 -10.43
N ASN A 519 -10.03 16.00 -9.85
CA ASN A 519 -11.34 15.55 -10.28
C ASN A 519 -11.78 16.11 -11.64
N THR A 520 -11.30 17.29 -12.05
CA THR A 520 -11.51 17.77 -13.42
C THR A 520 -10.72 16.94 -14.44
N LEU A 521 -9.56 16.40 -14.06
CA LEU A 521 -8.80 15.49 -14.93
C LEU A 521 -9.55 14.19 -15.21
N TRP A 522 -10.31 13.66 -14.24
CA TRP A 522 -11.20 12.51 -14.48
C TRP A 522 -12.27 12.81 -15.52
N ILE A 523 -12.76 14.06 -15.57
CA ILE A 523 -13.69 14.51 -16.60
C ILE A 523 -12.99 14.58 -17.96
N TYR A 524 -11.81 15.20 -18.03
CA TYR A 524 -11.04 15.26 -19.29
C TYR A 524 -10.66 13.89 -19.81
N LEU A 525 -10.36 12.94 -18.92
CA LEU A 525 -10.10 11.55 -19.30
C LEU A 525 -11.34 10.90 -19.92
N ARG A 526 -12.51 11.10 -19.30
CA ARG A 526 -13.80 10.59 -19.79
C ARG A 526 -14.22 11.22 -21.13
N ASP A 527 -13.95 12.52 -21.30
CA ASP A 527 -14.20 13.26 -22.54
C ASP A 527 -13.09 13.05 -23.61
N GLU A 528 -12.08 12.22 -23.31
CA GLU A 528 -10.92 11.96 -24.17
C GLU A 528 -10.14 13.22 -24.58
N ASN A 529 -10.20 14.28 -23.77
CA ASN A 529 -9.48 15.52 -24.00
C ASN A 529 -8.06 15.45 -23.42
N PHE A 530 -7.21 14.64 -24.04
CA PHE A 530 -5.85 14.38 -23.56
C PHE A 530 -4.96 15.62 -23.52
N GLU A 531 -5.15 16.59 -24.43
CA GLU A 531 -4.37 17.82 -24.45
C GLU A 531 -4.61 18.67 -23.18
N LYS A 532 -5.89 18.88 -22.82
CA LYS A 532 -6.22 19.59 -21.57
C LYS A 532 -5.81 18.80 -20.34
N LEU A 533 -5.96 17.48 -20.38
CA LEU A 533 -5.57 16.59 -19.30
C LEU A 533 -4.07 16.71 -18.99
N GLU A 534 -3.21 16.59 -20.01
CA GLU A 534 -1.76 16.65 -19.84
C GLU A 534 -1.30 17.99 -19.29
N LYS A 535 -1.81 19.08 -19.87
CA LYS A 535 -1.50 20.43 -19.37
C LYS A 535 -1.90 20.59 -17.90
N ALA A 536 -3.12 20.19 -17.54
CA ALA A 536 -3.61 20.35 -16.17
C ALA A 536 -2.87 19.41 -15.19
N VAL A 537 -2.42 18.25 -15.64
CA VAL A 537 -1.53 17.35 -14.88
C VAL A 537 -0.19 18.02 -14.60
N ASP A 538 0.45 18.63 -15.60
CA ASP A 538 1.74 19.30 -15.45
C ASP A 538 1.64 20.52 -14.51
N ASP A 539 0.49 21.20 -14.50
CA ASP A 539 0.22 22.32 -13.60
C ASP A 539 0.06 21.88 -12.14
N ILE A 540 -0.63 20.75 -11.87
CA ILE A 540 -0.98 20.31 -10.50
C ILE A 540 0.03 19.33 -9.89
N TYR A 541 0.79 18.60 -10.69
CA TYR A 541 1.71 17.57 -10.18
C TYR A 541 2.81 18.16 -9.27
N PRO A 542 3.54 19.22 -9.66
CA PRO A 542 4.55 19.84 -8.79
C PRO A 542 3.95 20.36 -7.50
N TYR A 543 2.72 20.87 -7.58
CA TYR A 543 1.98 21.32 -6.41
C TYR A 543 1.67 20.15 -5.47
N ALA A 544 1.09 19.05 -5.96
CA ALA A 544 0.76 17.90 -5.13
C ALA A 544 2.02 17.25 -4.51
N GLU A 545 3.14 17.29 -5.23
CA GLU A 545 4.45 16.79 -4.78
C GLU A 545 5.06 17.69 -3.69
N ASP A 546 5.11 19.00 -3.91
CA ASP A 546 5.58 20.00 -2.93
C ASP A 546 4.85 19.86 -1.57
N PHE A 547 3.56 19.51 -1.60
CA PHE A 547 2.72 19.35 -0.42
C PHE A 547 2.57 17.90 0.05
N SER A 548 3.28 16.94 -0.56
CA SER A 548 3.20 15.52 -0.22
C SER A 548 1.76 14.99 -0.12
N HIS A 549 0.87 15.46 -0.99
CA HIS A 549 -0.54 15.06 -1.04
C HIS A 549 -0.67 13.65 -1.63
N GLY A 550 -0.32 12.63 -0.85
CA GLY A 550 -0.21 11.24 -1.31
C GLY A 550 -1.45 10.72 -2.05
N LEU A 551 -2.66 11.03 -1.60
CA LEU A 551 -3.89 10.61 -2.28
C LEU A 551 -4.04 11.28 -3.66
N VAL A 552 -3.72 12.57 -3.75
CA VAL A 552 -3.74 13.31 -5.02
C VAL A 552 -2.67 12.76 -5.95
N LEU A 553 -1.44 12.57 -5.47
CA LEU A 553 -0.33 12.01 -6.24
C LEU A 553 -0.64 10.60 -6.75
N ALA A 554 -1.29 9.77 -5.93
CA ALA A 554 -1.79 8.47 -6.36
C ALA A 554 -2.81 8.63 -7.50
N GLY A 555 -3.83 9.47 -7.33
CA GLY A 555 -4.83 9.72 -8.37
C GLY A 555 -4.23 10.28 -9.68
N LEU A 556 -3.28 11.21 -9.61
CA LEU A 556 -2.57 11.74 -10.79
C LEU A 556 -1.78 10.64 -11.52
N ASN A 557 -1.08 9.78 -10.78
CA ASN A 557 -0.32 8.68 -11.38
C ASN A 557 -1.24 7.60 -11.96
N LEU A 558 -2.39 7.32 -11.32
CA LEU A 558 -3.43 6.46 -11.89
C LEU A 558 -3.98 7.02 -13.22
N ILE A 559 -4.27 8.32 -13.30
CA ILE A 559 -4.71 8.97 -14.54
C ILE A 559 -3.63 8.85 -15.62
N LYS A 560 -2.36 9.14 -15.29
CA LYS A 560 -1.22 8.96 -16.21
C LYS A 560 -1.12 7.51 -16.71
N ALA A 561 -1.33 6.52 -15.83
CA ALA A 561 -1.30 5.11 -16.19
C ALA A 561 -2.42 4.75 -17.18
N LYS A 562 -3.65 5.24 -16.96
CA LYS A 562 -4.78 5.04 -17.88
C LYS A 562 -4.52 5.66 -19.26
N VAL A 563 -4.03 6.90 -19.31
CA VAL A 563 -3.68 7.57 -20.58
C VAL A 563 -2.60 6.79 -21.34
N ALA A 564 -1.54 6.39 -20.64
CA ALA A 564 -0.47 5.58 -21.23
C ALA A 564 -1.00 4.25 -21.77
N ARG A 565 -1.89 3.57 -21.04
CA ARG A 565 -2.54 2.34 -21.52
C ARG A 565 -3.36 2.56 -22.80
N HIS A 566 -4.17 3.62 -22.87
CA HIS A 566 -4.95 3.94 -24.08
C HIS A 566 -4.08 4.25 -25.31
N ARG A 567 -2.85 4.74 -25.07
CA ARG A 567 -1.83 5.00 -26.10
C ARG A 567 -0.91 3.79 -26.38
N LEU A 568 -1.16 2.64 -25.75
CA LEU A 568 -0.31 1.44 -25.84
C LEU A 568 1.13 1.66 -25.36
N GLN A 569 1.36 2.65 -24.49
CA GLN A 569 2.64 2.92 -23.83
C GLN A 569 2.76 2.09 -22.54
N LEU A 570 2.73 0.76 -22.68
CA LEU A 570 2.51 -0.16 -21.56
C LEU A 570 3.65 -0.16 -20.54
N LYS A 571 4.87 0.24 -20.92
CA LYS A 571 5.97 0.39 -19.95
C LYS A 571 5.73 1.59 -19.04
N ILE A 572 5.37 2.73 -19.61
CA ILE A 572 5.03 3.94 -18.85
C ILE A 572 3.79 3.68 -17.98
N ALA A 573 2.76 3.03 -18.54
CA ALA A 573 1.55 2.68 -17.79
C ALA A 573 1.89 1.88 -16.52
N ARG A 574 2.81 0.91 -16.65
CA ARG A 574 3.27 0.08 -15.54
C ARG A 574 4.04 0.87 -14.48
N GLU A 575 5.00 1.71 -14.89
CA GLU A 575 5.76 2.55 -13.97
C GLU A 575 4.83 3.50 -13.18
N LYS A 576 3.83 4.09 -13.84
CA LYS A 576 2.90 5.02 -13.20
C LYS A 576 1.91 4.32 -12.27
N ILE A 577 1.42 3.13 -12.59
CA ILE A 577 0.50 2.43 -11.69
C ILE A 577 1.21 1.94 -10.42
N ASP A 578 2.46 1.50 -10.52
CA ASP A 578 3.25 1.11 -9.35
C ASP A 578 3.53 2.33 -8.44
N LEU A 579 3.90 3.49 -9.01
CA LEU A 579 4.00 4.75 -8.25
C LEU A 579 2.68 5.13 -7.56
N SER A 580 1.54 4.92 -8.23
CA SER A 580 0.23 5.17 -7.64
C SER A 580 -0.03 4.27 -6.42
N ILE A 581 0.42 3.02 -6.45
CA ILE A 581 0.30 2.08 -5.32
C ILE A 581 1.21 2.53 -4.18
N ASP A 582 2.43 2.97 -4.49
CA ASP A 582 3.41 3.43 -3.49
C ASP A 582 2.90 4.66 -2.72
N TYR A 583 2.35 5.66 -3.42
CA TYR A 583 1.78 6.85 -2.78
C TYR A 583 0.52 6.56 -1.97
N LEU A 584 -0.33 5.65 -2.44
CA LEU A 584 -1.58 5.31 -1.75
C LEU A 584 -1.35 4.43 -0.51
N GLY A 585 -0.40 3.49 -0.62
CA GLY A 585 -0.11 2.48 0.37
C GLY A 585 -1.22 1.44 0.56
N ILE A 586 -0.86 0.28 1.11
CA ILE A 586 -1.77 -0.87 1.33
C ILE A 586 -2.93 -0.55 2.31
N LYS A 587 -2.82 0.54 3.08
CA LYS A 587 -3.83 1.02 4.03
C LYS A 587 -4.70 2.18 3.47
N GLY A 588 -4.57 2.51 2.19
CA GLY A 588 -5.36 3.57 1.56
C GLY A 588 -6.88 3.30 1.57
N PRO A 589 -7.72 4.32 1.28
CA PRO A 589 -9.17 4.15 1.17
C PRO A 589 -9.55 3.06 0.16
N TYR A 590 -10.55 2.23 0.49
CA TYR A 590 -10.93 1.08 -0.33
C TYR A 590 -11.22 1.42 -1.79
N PHE A 591 -12.01 2.45 -2.07
CA PHE A 591 -12.37 2.79 -3.46
C PHE A 591 -11.16 3.25 -4.27
N SER A 592 -10.26 4.02 -3.67
CA SER A 592 -9.01 4.40 -4.31
C SER A 592 -8.11 3.18 -4.56
N LEU A 593 -8.04 2.25 -3.61
CA LEU A 593 -7.33 0.97 -3.80
C LEU A 593 -7.97 0.13 -4.91
N LYS A 594 -9.31 0.09 -4.97
CA LYS A 594 -10.05 -0.60 -6.02
C LYS A 594 -9.64 -0.06 -7.38
N ASP A 595 -9.70 1.26 -7.58
CA ASP A 595 -9.41 1.87 -8.87
C ASP A 595 -7.97 1.59 -9.32
N VAL A 596 -7.01 1.70 -8.40
CA VAL A 596 -5.58 1.45 -8.67
C VAL A 596 -5.29 -0.02 -8.97
N LEU A 597 -5.79 -0.95 -8.13
CA LEU A 597 -5.53 -2.38 -8.32
C LEU A 597 -6.25 -2.91 -9.57
N SER A 598 -7.46 -2.45 -9.85
CA SER A 598 -8.21 -2.79 -11.07
C SER A 598 -7.46 -2.38 -12.32
N GLU A 599 -6.89 -1.18 -12.32
CA GLU A 599 -6.09 -0.69 -13.44
C GLU A 599 -4.78 -1.47 -13.59
N LYS A 600 -4.12 -1.84 -12.47
CA LYS A 600 -2.93 -2.69 -12.49
C LYS A 600 -3.23 -4.05 -13.11
N VAL A 601 -4.33 -4.71 -12.73
CA VAL A 601 -4.77 -5.98 -13.34
C VAL A 601 -4.87 -5.83 -14.86
N ARG A 602 -5.52 -4.78 -15.36
CA ARG A 602 -5.69 -4.54 -16.80
C ARG A 602 -4.37 -4.30 -17.53
N ILE A 603 -3.46 -3.54 -16.93
CA ILE A 603 -2.12 -3.30 -17.48
C ILE A 603 -1.34 -4.62 -17.56
N CYS A 604 -1.36 -5.44 -16.50
CA CYS A 604 -0.71 -6.75 -16.48
C CYS A 604 -1.29 -7.68 -17.56
N LEU A 605 -2.61 -7.72 -17.73
CA LEU A 605 -3.26 -8.50 -18.78
C LEU A 605 -2.79 -8.08 -20.19
N LEU A 606 -2.73 -6.78 -20.49
CA LEU A 606 -2.24 -6.28 -21.79
C LEU A 606 -0.74 -6.52 -22.02
N ARG A 607 0.03 -6.71 -20.94
CA ARG A 607 1.45 -7.04 -20.99
C ARG A 607 1.71 -8.56 -21.02
N GLU A 608 0.66 -9.38 -20.98
CA GLU A 608 0.72 -10.84 -20.87
C GLU A 608 1.46 -11.32 -19.60
N GLU A 609 1.34 -10.55 -18.50
CA GLU A 609 1.89 -10.82 -17.17
C GLU A 609 0.81 -11.45 -16.27
N ARG A 610 0.38 -12.68 -16.60
CA ARG A 610 -0.89 -13.24 -16.08
C ARG A 610 -0.85 -13.58 -14.60
N ILE A 611 0.27 -14.15 -14.15
CA ILE A 611 0.47 -14.53 -12.75
C ILE A 611 0.33 -13.30 -11.85
N GLU A 612 0.88 -12.16 -12.27
CA GLU A 612 0.79 -10.92 -11.49
C GLU A 612 -0.63 -10.31 -11.54
N ALA A 613 -1.33 -10.42 -12.67
CA ALA A 613 -2.73 -10.00 -12.77
C ALA A 613 -3.62 -10.77 -11.77
N GLU A 614 -3.48 -12.10 -11.71
CA GLU A 614 -4.21 -12.96 -10.76
C GLU A 614 -3.88 -12.61 -9.30
N GLN A 615 -2.59 -12.47 -8.96
CA GLN A 615 -2.17 -12.08 -7.60
C GLN A 615 -2.70 -10.70 -7.19
N THR A 616 -2.70 -9.75 -8.12
CA THR A 616 -3.23 -8.40 -7.87
C THR A 616 -4.75 -8.44 -7.66
N PHE A 617 -5.45 -9.26 -8.44
CA PHE A 617 -6.90 -9.45 -8.29
C PHE A 617 -7.27 -10.15 -6.98
N ASP A 618 -6.52 -11.17 -6.56
CA ASP A 618 -6.70 -11.83 -5.26
C ASP A 618 -6.55 -10.85 -4.08
N LEU A 619 -5.56 -9.95 -4.17
CA LEU A 619 -5.39 -8.88 -3.19
C LEU A 619 -6.60 -7.94 -3.17
N LEU A 620 -7.12 -7.57 -4.33
CA LEU A 620 -8.31 -6.73 -4.44
C LEU A 620 -9.55 -7.40 -3.83
N ILE A 621 -9.78 -8.69 -4.12
CA ILE A 621 -10.87 -9.46 -3.51
C ILE A 621 -10.72 -9.50 -2.00
N LYS A 622 -9.51 -9.76 -1.48
CA LYS A 622 -9.24 -9.73 -0.04
C LYS A 622 -9.63 -8.37 0.57
N LYS A 623 -9.25 -7.25 -0.06
CA LYS A 623 -9.62 -5.91 0.39
C LYS A 623 -11.12 -5.64 0.34
N ALA A 624 -11.81 -6.16 -0.68
CA ALA A 624 -13.26 -6.07 -0.77
C ALA A 624 -13.95 -6.81 0.39
N ARG A 625 -13.46 -7.99 0.78
CA ARG A 625 -13.97 -8.73 1.97
C ARG A 625 -13.82 -7.92 3.25
N GLU A 626 -12.64 -7.35 3.46
CA GLU A 626 -12.33 -6.52 4.64
C GLU A 626 -13.31 -5.33 4.79
N HIS A 627 -13.92 -4.86 3.70
CA HIS A 627 -14.85 -3.72 3.68
C HIS A 627 -16.31 -4.11 3.39
N GLY A 628 -16.64 -5.41 3.28
CA GLY A 628 -17.99 -5.87 2.96
C GLY A 628 -18.47 -5.44 1.57
N LYS A 629 -17.58 -5.43 0.57
CA LYS A 629 -17.83 -4.99 -0.82
C LYS A 629 -17.59 -6.11 -1.85
N GLU A 630 -17.79 -7.37 -1.46
CA GLU A 630 -17.58 -8.53 -2.34
C GLU A 630 -18.51 -8.57 -3.56
N GLU A 631 -19.67 -7.92 -3.46
CA GLU A 631 -20.69 -7.87 -4.53
C GLU A 631 -20.52 -6.69 -5.50
N ASP A 632 -19.37 -6.01 -5.49
CA ASP A 632 -19.10 -4.90 -6.41
C ASP A 632 -19.07 -5.39 -7.88
N GLU A 633 -19.90 -4.78 -8.73
CA GLU A 633 -20.07 -5.14 -10.15
C GLU A 633 -18.74 -5.15 -10.91
N ASP A 634 -17.82 -4.23 -10.58
CA ASP A 634 -16.51 -4.13 -11.22
C ASP A 634 -15.64 -5.36 -10.95
N LEU A 635 -15.76 -5.99 -9.78
CA LEU A 635 -15.01 -7.20 -9.44
C LEU A 635 -15.47 -8.38 -10.29
N GLY A 636 -16.79 -8.48 -10.53
CA GLY A 636 -17.35 -9.49 -11.44
C GLY A 636 -16.87 -9.29 -12.88
N LEU A 637 -16.79 -8.05 -13.35
CA LEU A 637 -16.26 -7.73 -14.67
C LEU A 637 -14.76 -8.06 -14.79
N LEU A 638 -13.94 -7.72 -13.80
CA LEU A 638 -12.51 -8.07 -13.79
C LEU A 638 -12.30 -9.59 -13.73
N GLN A 639 -13.09 -10.31 -12.95
CA GLN A 639 -13.05 -11.77 -12.92
C GLN A 639 -13.35 -12.35 -14.31
N LYS A 640 -14.35 -11.80 -15.02
CA LYS A 640 -14.65 -12.16 -16.41
C LYS A 640 -13.50 -11.82 -17.35
N GLU A 641 -12.84 -10.67 -17.19
CA GLU A 641 -11.65 -10.31 -17.99
C GLU A 641 -10.54 -11.34 -17.82
N ILE A 642 -10.24 -11.75 -16.58
CA ILE A 642 -9.21 -12.76 -16.27
C ILE A 642 -9.63 -14.13 -16.82
N SER A 643 -10.88 -14.55 -16.61
CA SER A 643 -11.36 -15.88 -17.01
C SER A 643 -11.64 -16.02 -18.51
N SER A 644 -11.88 -14.91 -19.23
CA SER A 644 -12.21 -14.92 -20.66
C SER A 644 -11.13 -15.58 -21.52
N ILE A 645 -9.91 -15.66 -21.02
CA ILE A 645 -8.77 -16.29 -21.67
C ILE A 645 -8.91 -17.82 -21.74
N ASP A 646 -9.68 -18.43 -20.82
CA ASP A 646 -9.93 -19.88 -20.79
C ASP A 646 -11.18 -20.30 -21.57
N LEU A 647 -11.92 -19.34 -22.14
CA LEU A 647 -13.17 -19.57 -22.85
C LEU A 647 -12.92 -19.72 -24.35
N SER A 648 -13.78 -20.50 -25.01
CA SER A 648 -13.83 -20.56 -26.47
C SER A 648 -14.29 -19.22 -27.06
N GLN A 649 -14.02 -19.00 -28.35
CA GLN A 649 -14.44 -17.77 -29.04
C GLN A 649 -15.94 -17.49 -28.88
N ASP A 650 -16.78 -18.50 -29.06
CA ASP A 650 -18.23 -18.32 -29.02
C ASP A 650 -18.69 -17.97 -27.60
N GLU A 651 -18.07 -18.58 -26.57
CA GLU A 651 -18.33 -18.24 -25.16
C GLU A 651 -17.85 -16.82 -24.80
N ILE A 652 -16.73 -16.34 -25.34
CA ILE A 652 -16.27 -14.97 -25.12
C ILE A 652 -17.23 -13.97 -25.76
N ILE A 653 -17.67 -14.24 -26.99
CA ILE A 653 -18.63 -13.39 -27.70
C ILE A 653 -19.96 -13.37 -26.93
N GLU A 654 -20.49 -14.53 -26.52
CA GLU A 654 -21.70 -14.64 -25.72
C GLU A 654 -21.56 -13.87 -24.40
N LEU A 655 -20.50 -14.15 -23.64
CA LEU A 655 -20.22 -13.52 -22.35
C LEU A 655 -20.21 -11.99 -22.41
N TRP A 656 -19.59 -11.41 -23.44
CA TRP A 656 -19.43 -9.96 -23.55
C TRP A 656 -20.55 -9.28 -24.34
N SER A 657 -21.29 -10.01 -25.20
CA SER A 657 -22.45 -9.47 -25.90
C SER A 657 -23.64 -9.21 -24.96
N GLU A 658 -23.71 -9.94 -23.85
CA GLU A 658 -24.74 -9.75 -22.81
C GLU A 658 -24.45 -8.56 -21.88
N VAL A 659 -23.22 -8.03 -21.88
CA VAL A 659 -22.82 -6.93 -20.98
C VAL A 659 -23.25 -5.59 -21.57
N VAL A 660 -24.19 -4.92 -20.91
CA VAL A 660 -24.62 -3.56 -21.27
C VAL A 660 -23.64 -2.55 -20.67
N PHE A 661 -22.82 -1.92 -21.52
CA PHE A 661 -21.92 -0.85 -21.08
C PHE A 661 -22.71 0.43 -20.80
N LYS A 662 -22.67 0.91 -19.56
CA LYS A 662 -23.25 2.21 -19.17
C LYS A 662 -22.42 3.34 -19.79
N THR A 663 -23.09 4.39 -20.24
CA THR A 663 -22.44 5.59 -20.80
C THR A 663 -21.47 6.20 -19.80
N GLY A 664 -20.24 6.53 -20.23
CA GLY A 664 -19.20 7.14 -19.39
C GLY A 664 -18.36 6.16 -18.56
N ILE A 665 -18.64 4.85 -18.64
CA ILE A 665 -17.75 3.79 -18.17
C ILE A 665 -16.93 3.30 -19.36
N GLU A 666 -15.62 3.09 -19.16
CA GLU A 666 -14.75 2.53 -20.18
C GLU A 666 -15.30 1.16 -20.63
N PRO A 667 -15.51 0.91 -21.94
CA PRO A 667 -16.17 -0.30 -22.41
C PRO A 667 -15.18 -1.47 -22.41
N TYR A 668 -14.92 -2.02 -21.23
CA TYR A 668 -13.86 -3.00 -21.00
C TYR A 668 -14.01 -4.26 -21.87
N GLY A 669 -15.24 -4.70 -22.14
CA GLY A 669 -15.52 -5.85 -22.99
C GLY A 669 -15.48 -5.57 -24.50
N ALA A 670 -15.54 -4.31 -24.91
CA ALA A 670 -15.51 -3.95 -26.33
C ALA A 670 -14.19 -4.33 -26.99
N ARG A 671 -13.08 -4.39 -26.24
CA ARG A 671 -11.79 -4.85 -26.79
C ARG A 671 -11.88 -6.29 -27.30
N PHE A 672 -12.54 -7.18 -26.55
CA PHE A 672 -12.68 -8.59 -26.90
C PHE A 672 -13.61 -8.71 -28.11
N LEU A 673 -14.78 -8.06 -28.06
CA LEU A 673 -15.72 -8.07 -29.18
C LEU A 673 -15.09 -7.54 -30.49
N LEU A 674 -14.35 -6.43 -30.42
CA LEU A 674 -13.63 -5.86 -31.57
C LEU A 674 -12.57 -6.81 -32.13
N GLU A 675 -11.86 -7.53 -31.27
CA GLU A 675 -10.87 -8.55 -31.68
C GLU A 675 -11.50 -9.68 -32.51
N PHE A 676 -12.75 -10.03 -32.21
CA PHE A 676 -13.52 -11.02 -32.97
C PHE A 676 -14.29 -10.41 -34.15
N GLY A 677 -14.04 -9.15 -34.49
CA GLY A 677 -14.64 -8.46 -35.63
C GLY A 677 -16.11 -8.09 -35.40
N GLN A 678 -16.61 -8.13 -34.16
CA GLN A 678 -17.94 -7.65 -33.83
C GLN A 678 -17.97 -6.12 -33.85
N SER A 679 -19.09 -5.54 -34.27
CA SER A 679 -19.35 -4.12 -34.11
C SER A 679 -19.79 -3.86 -32.67
N CYS A 680 -19.21 -2.87 -32.02
CA CYS A 680 -19.77 -2.31 -30.78
C CYS A 680 -20.09 -0.85 -30.99
N ASP A 681 -21.21 -0.41 -30.43
CA ASP A 681 -21.59 0.99 -30.42
C ASP A 681 -20.80 1.73 -29.32
N ASN A 682 -20.54 3.03 -29.53
CA ASN A 682 -19.92 3.93 -28.53
C ASN A 682 -18.49 3.54 -28.09
N ILE A 683 -17.63 3.11 -29.02
CA ILE A 683 -16.22 2.78 -28.70
C ILE A 683 -15.34 4.02 -28.81
N PRO A 684 -14.48 4.28 -27.81
CA PRO A 684 -13.44 5.32 -27.85
C PRO A 684 -12.54 5.26 -29.08
N GLY A 685 -12.17 6.42 -29.62
CA GLY A 685 -11.26 6.56 -30.77
C GLY A 685 -9.77 6.36 -30.43
N THR A 686 -9.46 5.61 -29.37
CA THR A 686 -8.09 5.47 -28.86
C THR A 686 -7.25 4.46 -29.63
N ALA A 687 -5.92 4.50 -29.46
CA ALA A 687 -5.01 3.58 -30.12
C ALA A 687 -5.29 2.11 -29.73
N LEU A 688 -5.60 1.86 -28.45
CA LEU A 688 -5.98 0.54 -27.94
C LEU A 688 -7.15 -0.08 -28.72
N TYR A 689 -8.30 0.59 -28.78
CA TYR A 689 -9.48 0.05 -29.47
C TYR A 689 -9.30 0.02 -30.99
N SER A 690 -8.55 0.98 -31.55
CA SER A 690 -8.17 0.97 -32.96
C SER A 690 -7.35 -0.26 -33.31
N ALA A 691 -6.37 -0.63 -32.47
CA ALA A 691 -5.56 -1.83 -32.66
C ALA A 691 -6.42 -3.10 -32.63
N TYR A 692 -7.31 -3.25 -31.65
CA TYR A 692 -8.23 -4.39 -31.59
C TYR A 692 -9.19 -4.46 -32.78
N SER A 693 -9.74 -3.32 -33.23
CA SER A 693 -10.58 -3.28 -34.43
C SER A 693 -9.81 -3.70 -35.69
N ILE A 694 -8.55 -3.29 -35.82
CA ILE A 694 -7.68 -3.71 -36.93
C ILE A 694 -7.41 -5.22 -36.87
N LEU A 695 -7.15 -5.77 -35.69
CA LEU A 695 -6.96 -7.21 -35.50
C LEU A 695 -8.20 -8.01 -35.88
N GLY A 696 -9.40 -7.59 -35.47
CA GLY A 696 -10.65 -8.24 -35.87
C GLY A 696 -10.90 -8.19 -37.36
N LYS A 697 -10.61 -7.06 -38.02
CA LYS A 697 -10.67 -6.94 -39.48
C LYS A 697 -9.69 -7.88 -40.16
N LEU A 698 -8.45 -7.95 -39.67
CA LEU A 698 -7.42 -8.84 -40.20
C LEU A 698 -7.86 -10.31 -40.06
N ARG A 699 -8.42 -10.70 -38.91
CA ARG A 699 -8.94 -12.05 -38.66
C ARG A 699 -10.10 -12.41 -39.60
N ALA A 700 -11.05 -11.50 -39.80
CA ALA A 700 -12.18 -11.70 -40.71
C ALA A 700 -11.70 -11.81 -42.17
N GLN A 701 -10.76 -10.96 -42.58
CA GLN A 701 -10.14 -10.98 -43.91
C GLN A 701 -9.41 -12.31 -44.16
N LEU A 702 -8.61 -12.78 -43.20
CA LEU A 702 -7.94 -14.08 -43.30
C LEU A 702 -8.98 -15.22 -43.43
N SER A 703 -10.06 -15.18 -42.66
CA SER A 703 -11.11 -16.20 -42.71
C SER A 703 -11.85 -16.24 -44.06
N ASN A 704 -11.93 -15.10 -44.75
CA ASN A 704 -12.59 -14.95 -46.05
C ASN A 704 -11.64 -15.12 -47.26
N GLY A 705 -10.37 -15.50 -47.03
CA GLY A 705 -9.40 -15.74 -48.10
C GLY A 705 -8.80 -14.48 -48.72
N ALA A 706 -8.58 -13.43 -47.92
CA ALA A 706 -7.97 -12.18 -48.37
C ALA A 706 -6.56 -12.36 -48.97
N THR A 707 -6.19 -11.42 -49.83
CA THR A 707 -4.88 -11.34 -50.47
C THR A 707 -3.78 -10.89 -49.50
N LYS A 708 -2.52 -11.13 -49.89
CA LYS A 708 -1.34 -10.66 -49.14
C LYS A 708 -1.34 -9.15 -48.94
N GLU A 709 -1.69 -8.40 -49.98
CA GLU A 709 -1.69 -6.94 -49.99
C GLU A 709 -2.74 -6.37 -49.03
N GLU A 710 -3.92 -6.99 -48.95
CA GLU A 710 -4.97 -6.60 -48.01
C GLU A 710 -4.55 -6.82 -46.56
N CYS A 711 -3.89 -7.95 -46.25
CA CYS A 711 -3.39 -8.26 -44.91
C CYS A 711 -2.25 -7.31 -44.51
N LEU A 712 -1.28 -7.09 -45.40
CA LEU A 712 -0.19 -6.13 -45.16
C LEU A 712 -0.72 -4.70 -44.99
N GLY A 713 -1.80 -4.34 -45.70
CA GLY A 713 -2.48 -3.07 -45.51
C GLY A 713 -3.02 -2.87 -44.08
N GLN A 714 -3.58 -3.91 -43.45
CA GLN A 714 -4.01 -3.82 -42.05
C GLN A 714 -2.82 -3.80 -41.09
N ILE A 715 -1.78 -4.59 -41.33
CA ILE A 715 -0.56 -4.57 -40.50
C ILE A 715 0.12 -3.21 -40.55
N GLY A 716 0.21 -2.59 -41.73
CA GLY A 716 0.71 -1.22 -41.88
C GLY A 716 -0.14 -0.19 -41.14
N ARG A 717 -1.46 -0.42 -41.00
CA ARG A 717 -2.32 0.42 -40.14
C ARG A 717 -2.09 0.14 -38.66
N LEU A 718 -1.91 -1.12 -38.27
CA LEU A 718 -1.60 -1.49 -36.89
C LEU A 718 -0.29 -0.84 -36.43
N LYS A 719 0.77 -0.91 -37.24
CA LYS A 719 2.07 -0.25 -36.97
C LYS A 719 1.99 1.28 -36.85
N LYS A 720 1.01 1.92 -37.48
CA LYS A 720 0.79 3.37 -37.34
C LYS A 720 0.06 3.74 -36.05
N VAL A 721 -0.65 2.79 -35.45
CA VAL A 721 -1.46 2.98 -34.25
C VAL A 721 -0.68 2.61 -32.99
N VAL A 722 0.15 1.57 -33.07
CA VAL A 722 0.95 1.07 -31.95
C VAL A 722 2.20 1.95 -31.79
N ALA A 723 2.54 2.33 -30.56
CA ALA A 723 3.77 3.06 -30.24
C ALA A 723 5.01 2.16 -30.38
N ASP A 724 6.21 2.74 -30.46
CA ASP A 724 7.50 2.02 -30.49
C ASP A 724 7.84 1.26 -29.18
N ASP A 725 6.87 1.08 -28.29
CA ASP A 725 7.00 0.24 -27.11
C ASP A 725 6.99 -1.24 -27.52
N LEU A 726 7.96 -2.01 -27.03
CA LEU A 726 7.99 -3.45 -27.17
C LEU A 726 6.80 -4.08 -26.42
N ASN A 727 5.73 -4.37 -27.16
CA ASN A 727 4.50 -4.95 -26.65
C ASN A 727 3.96 -6.02 -27.61
N PHE A 728 2.89 -6.69 -27.16
CA PHE A 728 2.20 -7.73 -27.93
C PHE A 728 1.88 -7.31 -29.37
N PHE A 729 1.31 -6.12 -29.57
CA PHE A 729 0.86 -5.66 -30.90
C PHE A 729 2.04 -5.41 -31.84
N THR A 730 3.13 -4.83 -31.33
CA THR A 730 4.37 -4.59 -32.10
C THR A 730 5.00 -5.91 -32.54
N LEU A 731 5.21 -6.82 -31.58
CA LEU A 731 5.76 -8.16 -31.85
C LEU A 731 4.89 -8.96 -32.82
N PHE A 732 3.57 -8.91 -32.64
CA PHE A 732 2.62 -9.53 -33.56
C PHE A 732 2.74 -8.95 -34.97
N ALA A 733 2.74 -7.63 -35.10
CA ALA A 733 2.82 -6.95 -36.39
C ALA A 733 4.14 -7.24 -37.13
N ASP A 734 5.26 -7.26 -36.41
CA ASP A 734 6.59 -7.50 -36.99
C ASP A 734 6.77 -8.95 -37.45
N LEU A 735 6.41 -9.93 -36.61
CA LEU A 735 6.47 -11.32 -36.99
C LEU A 735 5.46 -11.67 -38.08
N PHE A 736 4.29 -11.02 -38.11
CA PHE A 736 3.31 -11.21 -39.18
C PHE A 736 3.85 -10.68 -40.50
N ALA A 737 4.44 -9.49 -40.50
CA ALA A 737 5.05 -8.92 -41.70
C ALA A 737 6.26 -9.75 -42.18
N LEU A 738 7.09 -10.26 -41.25
CA LEU A 738 8.15 -11.22 -41.55
C LEU A 738 7.60 -12.52 -42.16
N HIS A 739 6.48 -13.04 -41.64
CA HIS A 739 5.80 -14.21 -42.19
C HIS A 739 5.28 -13.96 -43.61
N CYS A 740 4.78 -12.77 -43.89
CA CYS A 740 4.38 -12.35 -45.24
C CYS A 740 5.57 -12.10 -46.18
N GLY A 741 6.81 -12.24 -45.70
CA GLY A 741 8.03 -12.07 -46.50
C GLY A 741 8.41 -10.62 -46.74
N GLU A 742 8.03 -9.69 -45.86
CA GLU A 742 8.62 -8.36 -45.84
C GLU A 742 10.07 -8.42 -45.32
N ASP A 743 10.92 -7.56 -45.87
CA ASP A 743 12.32 -7.44 -45.49
C ASP A 743 12.44 -6.61 -44.20
N ILE A 744 12.14 -7.25 -43.07
CA ILE A 744 12.19 -6.66 -41.73
C ILE A 744 13.29 -7.37 -40.92
N SER A 745 14.20 -6.60 -40.35
CA SER A 745 15.19 -7.13 -39.41
C SER A 745 14.51 -7.46 -38.08
N PHE A 746 14.19 -8.73 -37.83
CA PHE A 746 13.62 -9.20 -36.56
C PHE A 746 14.57 -10.19 -35.87
N ASP A 747 15.01 -9.85 -34.65
CA ASP A 747 15.85 -10.70 -33.79
C ASP A 747 14.97 -11.47 -32.79
N VAL A 748 15.26 -12.76 -32.59
CA VAL A 748 14.58 -13.58 -31.58
C VAL A 748 14.81 -13.01 -30.16
N LYS A 749 15.93 -12.32 -29.94
CA LYS A 749 16.21 -11.63 -28.65
C LYS A 749 15.14 -10.61 -28.29
N THR A 750 14.49 -10.01 -29.28
CA THR A 750 13.37 -9.09 -29.07
C THR A 750 12.18 -9.77 -28.38
N ILE A 751 12.00 -11.09 -28.56
CA ILE A 751 11.00 -11.89 -27.82
C ILE A 751 11.46 -12.11 -26.37
N ASP A 752 12.77 -12.30 -26.15
CA ASP A 752 13.33 -12.52 -24.81
C ASP A 752 13.25 -11.26 -23.94
N GLU A 753 13.44 -10.09 -24.54
CA GLU A 753 13.36 -8.76 -23.90
C GLU A 753 11.92 -8.32 -23.60
N TRP A 754 10.91 -8.96 -24.21
CA TRP A 754 9.50 -8.70 -23.91
C TRP A 754 9.18 -9.08 -22.45
N SER A 755 8.32 -8.34 -21.77
CA SER A 755 8.00 -8.59 -20.36
C SER A 755 6.96 -9.70 -20.11
N ALA A 756 6.48 -10.36 -21.15
CA ALA A 756 5.46 -11.40 -21.04
C ALA A 756 5.94 -12.67 -20.32
N ASP A 757 4.97 -13.45 -19.84
CA ASP A 757 5.21 -14.78 -19.29
C ASP A 757 5.94 -15.70 -20.29
N GLU A 758 6.84 -16.57 -19.81
CA GLU A 758 7.62 -17.49 -20.67
C GLU A 758 6.75 -18.41 -21.53
N ARG A 759 5.55 -18.75 -21.05
CA ARG A 759 4.57 -19.52 -21.83
C ARG A 759 4.20 -18.81 -23.13
N VAL A 760 3.97 -17.50 -23.08
CA VAL A 760 3.60 -16.67 -24.23
C VAL A 760 4.82 -16.45 -25.12
N LYS A 761 5.98 -16.14 -24.55
CA LYS A 761 7.24 -16.01 -25.30
C LYS A 761 7.56 -17.25 -26.13
N ASN A 762 7.34 -18.45 -25.57
CA ASN A 762 7.59 -19.70 -26.29
C ASN A 762 6.72 -19.86 -27.55
N ILE A 763 5.45 -19.42 -27.52
CA ILE A 763 4.57 -19.44 -28.71
C ILE A 763 5.18 -18.58 -29.83
N TYR A 764 5.63 -17.37 -29.46
CA TYR A 764 6.27 -16.44 -30.38
C TYR A 764 7.62 -16.96 -30.91
N ARG A 765 8.45 -17.59 -30.06
CA ARG A 765 9.71 -18.25 -30.48
C ARG A 765 9.46 -19.37 -31.48
N ILE A 766 8.46 -20.23 -31.22
CA ILE A 766 8.07 -21.32 -32.12
C ILE A 766 7.65 -20.75 -33.49
N TRP A 767 6.87 -19.67 -33.50
CA TRP A 767 6.43 -19.05 -34.75
C TRP A 767 7.60 -18.45 -35.53
N TYR A 768 8.48 -17.71 -34.86
CA TYR A 768 9.73 -17.20 -35.46
C TYR A 768 10.56 -18.33 -36.08
N ASP A 769 10.78 -19.42 -35.35
CA ASP A 769 11.54 -20.58 -35.83
C ASP A 769 10.87 -21.24 -37.05
N GLN A 770 9.54 -21.31 -37.08
CA GLN A 770 8.80 -21.82 -38.23
C GLN A 770 8.95 -20.92 -39.46
N ILE A 771 8.85 -19.59 -39.29
CA ILE A 771 9.07 -18.62 -40.36
C ILE A 771 10.49 -18.79 -40.93
N LYS A 772 11.49 -18.86 -40.06
CA LYS A 772 12.90 -19.01 -40.44
C LYS A 772 13.19 -20.32 -41.18
N LYS A 773 12.60 -21.44 -40.75
CA LYS A 773 12.74 -22.74 -41.43
C LYS A 773 12.09 -22.75 -42.81
N ASN A 774 10.96 -22.07 -43.00
CA ASN A 774 10.21 -22.03 -44.26
C ASN A 774 10.78 -21.02 -45.27
N ASN A 775 11.42 -19.94 -44.82
CA ASN A 775 12.04 -18.93 -45.68
C ASN A 775 13.29 -19.40 -46.45
N ALA A 776 13.78 -20.62 -46.23
CA ALA A 776 14.92 -21.16 -46.96
C ALA A 776 14.62 -21.55 -48.43
N ASN A 777 13.35 -21.64 -48.88
CA ASN A 777 13.02 -22.10 -50.25
C ASN A 777 11.65 -21.63 -50.84
N PHE A 778 10.99 -20.59 -50.31
CA PHE A 778 9.59 -20.31 -50.67
C PHE A 778 9.35 -18.91 -51.27
N LYS A 779 8.80 -18.84 -52.49
CA LYS A 779 8.30 -17.61 -53.12
C LYS A 779 6.77 -17.55 -52.98
N TRP A 780 6.28 -16.56 -52.23
CA TRP A 780 4.87 -16.37 -51.91
C TRP A 780 4.20 -15.43 -52.91
N ASN A 781 3.56 -15.99 -53.95
CA ASN A 781 2.68 -15.19 -54.82
C ASN A 781 1.18 -15.44 -54.54
N ASP A 782 0.80 -16.49 -53.79
CA ASP A 782 -0.60 -16.75 -53.42
C ASP A 782 -0.70 -17.35 -52.01
N PHE A 783 -1.55 -16.78 -51.14
CA PHE A 783 -1.91 -17.37 -49.84
C PHE A 783 -2.60 -18.72 -50.08
N ARG A 784 -1.98 -19.83 -49.70
CA ARG A 784 -2.64 -21.15 -49.79
C ARG A 784 -3.61 -21.32 -48.62
N LYS A 785 -4.69 -22.08 -48.81
CA LYS A 785 -5.66 -22.42 -47.74
C LYS A 785 -5.01 -22.96 -46.45
N GLY A 786 -3.89 -23.68 -46.56
CA GLY A 786 -3.14 -24.22 -45.43
C GLY A 786 -2.37 -23.17 -44.61
N ASP A 787 -2.03 -22.03 -45.21
CA ASP A 787 -1.27 -20.96 -44.55
C ASP A 787 -2.22 -20.00 -43.84
N VAL A 788 -3.40 -19.75 -44.42
CA VAL A 788 -4.54 -19.13 -43.75
C VAL A 788 -4.93 -19.90 -42.49
N ALA A 789 -4.98 -21.24 -42.56
CA ALA A 789 -5.28 -22.08 -41.39
C ALA A 789 -4.21 -22.00 -40.29
N LYS A 790 -2.92 -21.87 -40.65
CA LYS A 790 -1.81 -21.70 -39.69
C LYS A 790 -1.82 -20.32 -39.06
N LEU A 791 -2.07 -19.27 -39.83
CA LEU A 791 -2.18 -17.89 -39.32
C LEU A 791 -3.43 -17.71 -38.46
N LYS A 792 -4.56 -18.32 -38.86
CA LYS A 792 -5.77 -18.41 -38.04
C LYS A 792 -5.47 -19.13 -36.73
N SER A 793 -4.83 -20.29 -36.79
CA SER A 793 -4.40 -21.03 -35.61
C SER A 793 -3.44 -20.22 -34.74
N PHE A 794 -2.51 -19.46 -35.31
CA PHE A 794 -1.59 -18.61 -34.55
C PHE A 794 -2.29 -17.44 -33.87
N ILE A 795 -3.22 -16.76 -34.55
CA ILE A 795 -4.10 -15.75 -33.93
C ILE A 795 -4.86 -16.43 -32.77
N GLU A 796 -5.52 -17.56 -33.02
CA GLU A 796 -6.25 -18.32 -31.98
C GLU A 796 -5.36 -18.75 -30.80
N HIS A 797 -4.11 -19.16 -31.04
CA HIS A 797 -3.14 -19.55 -30.00
C HIS A 797 -2.54 -18.36 -29.25
N SER A 798 -2.37 -17.22 -29.90
CA SER A 798 -1.81 -16.00 -29.29
C SER A 798 -2.82 -15.29 -28.39
N PHE A 799 -4.11 -15.55 -28.58
CA PHE A 799 -5.22 -14.89 -27.87
C PHE A 799 -6.07 -15.83 -26.98
N GLY A 800 -5.64 -17.08 -26.72
CA GLY A 800 -6.19 -17.92 -25.63
C GLY A 800 -6.96 -19.19 -26.03
N GLY A 801 -7.21 -19.45 -27.30
CA GLY A 801 -7.79 -20.72 -27.73
C GLY A 801 -6.73 -21.80 -27.89
N SER A 802 -6.32 -22.51 -26.83
CA SER A 802 -5.46 -23.68 -27.00
C SER A 802 -6.26 -24.81 -27.66
N ALA A 803 -6.20 -24.92 -28.98
CA ALA A 803 -6.50 -26.18 -29.63
C ALA A 803 -5.59 -27.25 -29.01
N ASN A 804 -6.17 -28.32 -28.43
CA ASN A 804 -5.48 -29.42 -27.73
C ASN A 804 -5.03 -29.16 -26.27
N LYS A 805 -5.87 -28.50 -25.45
CA LYS A 805 -5.66 -28.35 -23.99
C LYS A 805 -5.48 -29.70 -23.27
N TYR A 806 -6.15 -30.74 -23.74
CA TYR A 806 -6.20 -32.06 -23.10
C TYR A 806 -5.68 -33.20 -23.99
N GLU A 807 -4.91 -34.11 -23.39
CA GLU A 807 -4.73 -35.48 -23.88
C GLU A 807 -5.93 -36.32 -23.42
N ARG A 808 -6.70 -36.85 -24.38
CA ARG A 808 -7.82 -37.78 -24.15
C ARG A 808 -7.35 -39.21 -24.43
N ILE A 809 -7.38 -40.09 -23.44
CA ILE A 809 -7.01 -41.49 -23.59
C ILE A 809 -8.27 -42.34 -23.41
N GLU A 810 -8.74 -42.97 -24.47
CA GLU A 810 -9.90 -43.88 -24.43
C GLU A 810 -9.42 -45.32 -24.61
N ASN A 811 -9.57 -46.14 -23.58
CA ASN A 811 -9.17 -47.55 -23.61
C ASN A 811 -7.72 -47.82 -24.08
N GLY A 812 -6.82 -46.87 -23.83
CA GLY A 812 -5.41 -46.92 -24.25
C GLY A 812 -5.11 -46.18 -25.57
N GLU A 813 -6.12 -45.71 -26.31
CA GLU A 813 -5.94 -44.90 -27.51
C GLU A 813 -5.88 -43.40 -27.18
N LEU A 814 -4.79 -42.74 -27.59
CA LEU A 814 -4.55 -41.31 -27.34
C LEU A 814 -5.11 -40.44 -28.47
N SER A 815 -5.93 -39.46 -28.12
CA SER A 815 -6.35 -38.34 -28.97
C SER A 815 -6.14 -37.00 -28.26
N LEU A 816 -6.19 -35.90 -29.02
CA LEU A 816 -6.02 -34.54 -28.50
C LEU A 816 -7.32 -33.77 -28.66
N CYS A 817 -7.68 -32.96 -27.66
CA CYS A 817 -8.92 -32.19 -27.65
C CYS A 817 -8.78 -30.87 -26.90
N SER A 818 -9.58 -29.87 -27.27
CA SER A 818 -9.60 -28.55 -26.63
C SER A 818 -10.31 -28.56 -25.28
N GLU A 819 -11.28 -29.45 -25.09
CA GLU A 819 -12.18 -29.49 -23.93
C GLU A 819 -12.55 -30.93 -23.57
N ILE A 820 -13.17 -31.12 -22.39
CA ILE A 820 -13.75 -32.40 -21.97
C ILE A 820 -15.06 -32.61 -22.73
N GLN A 821 -15.02 -33.49 -23.73
CA GLN A 821 -16.14 -33.69 -24.67
C GLN A 821 -17.26 -34.60 -24.13
N GLU A 822 -17.07 -35.21 -22.96
CA GLU A 822 -17.99 -36.22 -22.45
C GLU A 822 -19.16 -35.59 -21.69
N ASN A 823 -20.37 -35.84 -22.16
CA ASN A 823 -21.55 -35.54 -21.35
C ASN A 823 -21.64 -36.56 -20.22
N ILE A 824 -21.29 -36.12 -19.00
CA ILE A 824 -21.24 -36.96 -17.80
C ILE A 824 -22.55 -37.75 -17.63
N LYS A 825 -23.71 -37.16 -17.93
CA LYS A 825 -25.03 -37.80 -17.77
C LYS A 825 -25.27 -38.97 -18.74
N THR A 826 -24.48 -39.09 -19.81
CA THR A 826 -24.66 -40.12 -20.84
C THR A 826 -23.65 -41.26 -20.75
N LEU A 827 -22.68 -41.19 -19.83
CA LEU A 827 -21.71 -42.24 -19.59
C LEU A 827 -22.45 -43.47 -19.04
N LYS A 828 -22.67 -44.50 -19.88
CA LYS A 828 -23.23 -45.79 -19.45
C LYS A 828 -22.17 -46.88 -19.46
N GLY A 829 -21.89 -47.45 -18.29
CA GLY A 829 -20.91 -48.53 -18.14
C GLY A 829 -19.46 -48.16 -18.48
N GLN A 830 -19.10 -46.87 -18.35
CA GLN A 830 -17.76 -46.34 -18.61
C GLN A 830 -17.26 -45.53 -17.41
N PHE A 831 -15.94 -45.57 -17.19
CA PHE A 831 -15.25 -44.72 -16.24
C PHE A 831 -14.71 -43.47 -16.94
N LEU A 832 -14.92 -42.29 -16.36
CA LEU A 832 -14.31 -41.04 -16.80
C LEU A 832 -13.41 -40.52 -15.68
N PHE A 833 -12.14 -40.31 -15.97
CA PHE A 833 -11.18 -39.73 -15.03
C PHE A 833 -10.61 -38.43 -15.57
N ILE A 834 -10.60 -37.39 -14.74
CA ILE A 834 -10.05 -36.09 -15.08
C ILE A 834 -8.87 -35.81 -14.14
N GLU A 835 -7.65 -35.81 -14.67
CA GLU A 835 -6.42 -35.79 -13.85
C GLU A 835 -6.22 -34.45 -13.11
N ASP A 836 -6.56 -33.33 -13.75
CA ASP A 836 -6.34 -31.97 -13.25
C ASP A 836 -7.22 -31.67 -12.02
N THR A 837 -8.52 -31.94 -12.11
CA THR A 837 -9.48 -31.80 -11.00
C THR A 837 -9.41 -32.99 -10.04
N GLY A 838 -8.89 -34.14 -10.50
CA GLY A 838 -8.88 -35.38 -9.74
C GLY A 838 -10.26 -36.03 -9.60
N GLU A 839 -11.20 -35.64 -10.45
CA GLU A 839 -12.56 -36.16 -10.48
C GLU A 839 -12.63 -37.51 -11.20
N LEU A 840 -13.49 -38.38 -10.68
CA LEU A 840 -13.75 -39.70 -11.24
C LEU A 840 -15.26 -39.91 -11.31
N TYR A 841 -15.74 -40.34 -12.46
CA TYR A 841 -17.15 -40.65 -12.70
C TYR A 841 -17.31 -42.10 -13.16
N PHE A 842 -18.39 -42.74 -12.71
CA PHE A 842 -18.84 -44.02 -13.21
C PHE A 842 -20.36 -43.99 -13.39
N ASP A 843 -20.84 -44.43 -14.55
CA ASP A 843 -22.26 -44.43 -14.92
C ASP A 843 -22.93 -43.04 -14.72
N GLY A 844 -22.15 -41.98 -14.99
CA GLY A 844 -22.55 -40.57 -14.82
C GLY A 844 -22.66 -40.05 -13.39
N LYS A 845 -22.19 -40.81 -12.39
CA LYS A 845 -22.11 -40.38 -10.99
C LYS A 845 -20.67 -40.18 -10.53
N GLU A 846 -20.43 -39.10 -9.80
CA GLU A 846 -19.12 -38.77 -9.25
C GLU A 846 -18.75 -39.67 -8.05
N ILE A 847 -17.53 -40.20 -8.06
CA ILE A 847 -16.92 -40.99 -6.98
C ILE A 847 -16.01 -40.05 -6.17
N LYS A 848 -16.59 -39.31 -5.24
CA LYS A 848 -15.93 -38.20 -4.49
C LYS A 848 -14.72 -38.60 -3.64
N ASP A 849 -14.64 -39.87 -3.24
CA ASP A 849 -13.66 -40.33 -2.24
C ASP A 849 -12.24 -40.48 -2.80
N ILE A 850 -12.05 -40.49 -4.12
CA ILE A 850 -10.73 -40.70 -4.73
C ILE A 850 -9.88 -39.41 -4.78
N ALA A 851 -10.51 -38.25 -4.90
CA ALA A 851 -9.83 -36.95 -5.05
C ALA A 851 -8.89 -36.64 -3.87
N LYS A 852 -9.24 -37.11 -2.66
CA LYS A 852 -8.47 -36.90 -1.42
C LYS A 852 -7.40 -37.96 -1.15
N ARG A 853 -7.28 -39.00 -1.99
CA ARG A 853 -6.44 -40.19 -1.73
C ARG A 853 -5.30 -40.30 -2.75
N THR A 854 -4.28 -39.46 -2.59
CA THR A 854 -3.15 -39.28 -3.53
C THR A 854 -2.49 -40.58 -3.98
N GLN A 855 -2.29 -41.55 -3.07
CA GLN A 855 -1.62 -42.81 -3.43
C GLN A 855 -2.50 -43.76 -4.26
N LEU A 856 -3.81 -43.80 -3.97
CA LEU A 856 -4.74 -44.58 -4.79
C LEU A 856 -4.94 -43.92 -6.16
N LYS A 857 -4.95 -42.58 -6.22
CA LYS A 857 -4.97 -41.81 -7.47
C LYS A 857 -3.78 -42.16 -8.36
N LYS A 858 -2.55 -42.14 -7.81
CA LYS A 858 -1.33 -42.51 -8.54
C LYS A 858 -1.38 -43.95 -9.06
N PHE A 859 -1.85 -44.88 -8.25
CA PHE A 859 -1.95 -46.29 -8.64
C PHE A 859 -2.99 -46.48 -9.75
N LEU A 860 -4.19 -45.90 -9.61
CA LEU A 860 -5.22 -45.95 -10.65
C LEU A 860 -4.73 -45.35 -11.97
N LEU A 861 -4.12 -44.16 -11.93
CA LEU A 861 -3.53 -43.52 -13.10
C LEU A 861 -2.52 -44.43 -13.79
N GLY A 862 -1.61 -45.04 -13.03
CA GLY A 862 -0.65 -46.00 -13.56
C GLY A 862 -1.30 -47.16 -14.31
N LEU A 863 -2.38 -47.73 -13.75
CA LEU A 863 -3.10 -48.85 -14.37
C LEU A 863 -3.79 -48.44 -15.67
N LEU A 864 -4.37 -47.23 -15.73
CA LEU A 864 -5.03 -46.71 -16.92
C LEU A 864 -4.03 -46.37 -18.03
N GLU A 865 -2.86 -45.83 -17.67
CA GLU A 865 -1.80 -45.47 -18.63
C GLU A 865 -1.17 -46.66 -19.34
N VAL A 866 -1.03 -47.80 -18.66
CA VAL A 866 -0.41 -48.99 -19.27
C VAL A 866 -1.42 -49.89 -19.98
N SER A 867 -2.73 -49.64 -19.83
CA SER A 867 -3.78 -50.48 -20.41
C SER A 867 -3.63 -50.63 -21.93
N PRO A 868 -3.71 -51.85 -22.51
CA PRO A 868 -4.17 -53.12 -21.91
C PRO A 868 -3.07 -53.94 -21.19
N GLY A 869 -1.90 -53.35 -20.93
CA GLY A 869 -0.77 -53.97 -20.25
C GLY A 869 -0.92 -54.12 -18.73
N VAL A 870 0.12 -54.67 -18.12
CA VAL A 870 0.21 -54.99 -16.69
C VAL A 870 1.35 -54.19 -16.06
N LEU A 871 1.08 -53.53 -14.94
CA LEU A 871 2.12 -52.97 -14.07
C LEU A 871 2.64 -54.08 -13.15
N VAL A 872 3.94 -54.37 -13.22
CA VAL A 872 4.53 -55.35 -12.29
C VAL A 872 4.71 -54.74 -10.90
N LYS A 873 4.78 -55.59 -9.86
CA LYS A 873 4.84 -55.12 -8.46
C LYS A 873 5.98 -54.14 -8.17
N ASP A 874 7.13 -54.32 -8.81
CA ASP A 874 8.28 -53.42 -8.71
C ASP A 874 7.96 -52.02 -9.25
N GLU A 875 7.26 -51.97 -10.38
CA GLU A 875 6.83 -50.73 -11.02
C GLU A 875 5.74 -50.04 -10.21
N ILE A 876 4.78 -50.81 -9.67
CA ILE A 876 3.75 -50.27 -8.77
C ILE A 876 4.41 -49.64 -7.55
N THR A 877 5.41 -50.32 -6.98
CA THR A 877 6.05 -49.84 -5.75
C THR A 877 6.81 -48.54 -5.99
N THR A 878 7.56 -48.50 -7.09
CA THR A 878 8.29 -47.31 -7.52
C THR A 878 7.34 -46.16 -7.90
N LEU A 879 6.25 -46.44 -8.61
CA LEU A 879 5.31 -45.43 -9.09
C LEU A 879 4.49 -44.79 -7.96
N VAL A 880 4.02 -45.61 -7.01
CA VAL A 880 3.11 -45.17 -5.95
C VAL A 880 3.92 -44.62 -4.77
N TRP A 881 4.90 -45.38 -4.27
CA TRP A 881 5.61 -45.03 -3.03
C TRP A 881 7.05 -44.54 -3.25
N GLY A 882 7.65 -44.74 -4.43
CA GLY A 882 9.06 -44.37 -4.70
C GLY A 882 10.09 -45.31 -4.07
N ASP A 883 9.62 -46.46 -3.57
CA ASP A 883 10.44 -47.43 -2.82
C ASP A 883 10.99 -48.54 -3.74
N ILE A 884 12.08 -49.20 -3.33
CA ILE A 884 12.49 -50.48 -3.92
C ILE A 884 11.50 -51.54 -3.41
N TYR A 885 11.04 -52.40 -4.33
CA TYR A 885 10.12 -53.46 -3.96
C TYR A 885 10.75 -54.45 -2.96
N ASP A 886 9.99 -54.66 -1.90
CA ASP A 886 10.25 -55.61 -0.82
C ASP A 886 8.97 -56.42 -0.64
N PRO A 887 8.96 -57.73 -0.97
CA PRO A 887 7.77 -58.57 -0.87
C PRO A 887 7.15 -58.60 0.53
N LEU A 888 7.94 -58.47 1.62
CA LEU A 888 7.43 -58.54 3.00
C LEU A 888 6.60 -57.31 3.38
N ILE A 889 6.87 -56.17 2.76
CA ILE A 889 6.22 -54.88 3.07
C ILE A 889 5.19 -54.53 2.00
N HIS A 890 5.57 -54.67 0.73
CA HIS A 890 4.85 -54.08 -0.38
C HIS A 890 3.73 -54.98 -0.92
N ASP A 891 3.81 -56.30 -0.79
CA ASP A 891 2.71 -57.18 -1.23
C ASP A 891 1.42 -56.89 -0.47
N ALA A 892 1.50 -56.70 0.85
CA ALA A 892 0.34 -56.33 1.68
C ALA A 892 -0.21 -54.94 1.31
N ARG A 893 0.66 -53.96 1.04
CA ARG A 893 0.28 -52.60 0.64
C ARG A 893 -0.37 -52.57 -0.74
N ILE A 894 0.21 -53.26 -1.72
CA ILE A 894 -0.33 -53.37 -3.08
C ILE A 894 -1.69 -54.05 -3.03
N TYR A 895 -1.79 -55.19 -2.33
CA TYR A 895 -3.06 -55.91 -2.17
C TYR A 895 -4.14 -55.03 -1.54
N THR A 896 -3.81 -54.32 -0.46
CA THR A 896 -4.74 -53.40 0.22
C THR A 896 -5.16 -52.24 -0.68
N SER A 897 -4.25 -51.67 -1.45
CA SER A 897 -4.57 -50.60 -2.40
C SER A 897 -5.45 -51.08 -3.55
N VAL A 898 -5.22 -52.29 -4.07
CA VAL A 898 -6.09 -52.91 -5.09
C VAL A 898 -7.49 -53.15 -4.54
N GLN A 899 -7.60 -53.70 -3.32
CA GLN A 899 -8.89 -53.91 -2.68
C GLN A 899 -9.65 -52.58 -2.50
N ARG A 900 -8.98 -51.56 -1.97
CA ARG A 900 -9.58 -50.22 -1.79
C ARG A 900 -9.98 -49.57 -3.10
N LEU A 901 -9.22 -49.76 -4.17
CA LEU A 901 -9.60 -49.27 -5.50
C LEU A 901 -10.84 -49.98 -6.03
N ARG A 902 -10.95 -51.31 -5.89
CA ARG A 902 -12.16 -52.06 -6.28
C ARG A 902 -13.39 -51.62 -5.50
N GLU A 903 -13.25 -51.39 -4.20
CA GLU A 903 -14.30 -50.85 -3.33
C GLU A 903 -14.74 -49.45 -3.79
N LEU A 904 -13.78 -48.55 -4.03
CA LEU A 904 -14.06 -47.19 -4.51
C LEU A 904 -14.72 -47.18 -5.89
N LEU A 905 -14.28 -48.05 -6.79
CA LEU A 905 -14.82 -48.17 -8.14
C LEU A 905 -16.12 -48.97 -8.20
N GLN A 906 -16.58 -49.52 -7.07
CA GLN A 906 -17.78 -50.36 -6.96
C GLN A 906 -17.79 -51.53 -7.97
N SER A 907 -16.61 -52.08 -8.27
CA SER A 907 -16.42 -53.10 -9.31
C SER A 907 -15.24 -54.00 -8.93
N ASP A 908 -15.52 -55.25 -8.58
CA ASP A 908 -14.48 -56.22 -8.18
C ASP A 908 -13.63 -56.70 -9.37
N ASP A 909 -14.14 -56.53 -10.58
CA ASP A 909 -13.53 -56.96 -11.83
C ASP A 909 -12.81 -55.85 -12.60
N CYS A 910 -12.69 -54.62 -12.08
CA CYS A 910 -12.03 -53.52 -12.79
C CYS A 910 -10.50 -53.65 -12.89
N ILE A 911 -9.87 -54.29 -11.89
CA ILE A 911 -8.43 -54.53 -11.83
C ILE A 911 -8.21 -56.04 -11.82
N VAL A 912 -7.41 -56.55 -12.75
CA VAL A 912 -7.10 -57.98 -12.89
C VAL A 912 -5.72 -58.31 -12.32
N ASN A 913 -5.61 -59.47 -11.69
CA ASN A 913 -4.34 -60.01 -11.20
C ASN A 913 -3.63 -60.75 -12.35
N ALA A 914 -2.33 -60.52 -12.50
CA ALA A 914 -1.46 -61.17 -13.48
C ALA A 914 -0.24 -61.78 -12.75
N GLU A 915 0.50 -62.69 -13.40
CA GLU A 915 1.55 -63.53 -12.78
C GLU A 915 2.59 -62.77 -11.92
N ASN A 916 2.80 -61.46 -12.14
CA ASN A 916 3.65 -60.65 -11.27
C ASN A 916 3.19 -59.18 -11.12
N GLY A 917 1.88 -58.91 -11.18
CA GLY A 917 1.40 -57.55 -11.20
C GLY A 917 -0.11 -57.38 -11.33
N TYR A 918 -0.53 -56.15 -11.60
CA TYR A 918 -1.94 -55.79 -11.76
C TYR A 918 -2.13 -54.98 -13.03
N GLY A 919 -3.26 -55.19 -13.71
CA GLY A 919 -3.64 -54.47 -14.92
C GLY A 919 -5.08 -54.00 -14.86
N TRP A 920 -5.41 -53.00 -15.68
CA TRP A 920 -6.80 -52.63 -15.91
C TRP A 920 -7.51 -53.72 -16.73
N ASN A 921 -8.73 -54.09 -16.36
CA ASN A 921 -9.50 -55.08 -17.12
C ASN A 921 -9.89 -54.50 -18.48
N SER A 922 -9.39 -55.08 -19.57
CA SER A 922 -9.67 -54.64 -20.94
C SER A 922 -11.15 -54.70 -21.33
N LYS A 923 -11.99 -55.43 -20.58
CA LYS A 923 -13.45 -55.46 -20.76
C LYS A 923 -14.16 -54.23 -20.18
N LYS A 924 -13.50 -53.44 -19.34
CA LYS A 924 -14.05 -52.21 -18.74
C LYS A 924 -13.58 -51.00 -19.51
N LYS A 925 -14.54 -50.23 -20.01
CA LYS A 925 -14.24 -49.01 -20.77
C LYS A 925 -13.85 -47.86 -19.85
N PHE A 926 -12.83 -47.10 -20.24
CA PHE A 926 -12.44 -45.88 -19.56
C PHE A 926 -12.06 -44.76 -20.53
N ILE A 927 -12.20 -43.53 -20.04
CA ILE A 927 -11.77 -42.29 -20.68
C ILE A 927 -10.96 -41.51 -19.64
N LEU A 928 -9.74 -41.12 -19.99
CA LEU A 928 -8.83 -40.34 -19.15
C LEU A 928 -8.54 -39.01 -19.84
N TYR A 929 -8.90 -37.90 -19.19
CA TYR A 929 -8.49 -36.55 -19.58
C TYR A 929 -7.34 -36.10 -18.70
N ARG A 930 -6.31 -35.53 -19.32
CA ARG A 930 -5.27 -34.81 -18.59
C ARG A 930 -4.80 -33.60 -19.36
N LEU A 931 -4.41 -32.56 -18.62
CA LEU A 931 -3.74 -31.40 -19.20
C LEU A 931 -2.57 -31.88 -20.05
N ARG A 932 -2.47 -31.34 -21.26
CA ARG A 932 -1.32 -31.56 -22.13
C ARG A 932 -0.08 -31.05 -21.41
N ARG A 933 0.68 -31.96 -20.82
CA ARG A 933 2.04 -31.65 -20.38
C ARG A 933 2.82 -31.41 -21.67
N ASP A 934 3.58 -30.32 -21.75
CA ASP A 934 4.51 -30.09 -22.86
C ASP A 934 5.56 -31.21 -22.90
N LYS A 935 5.19 -32.35 -23.48
CA LYS A 935 6.07 -33.44 -23.84
C LYS A 935 6.81 -33.08 -25.11
N ALA A 936 7.42 -31.91 -25.13
CA ALA A 936 8.66 -31.80 -25.89
C ALA A 936 9.71 -32.55 -25.06
N LYS A 937 10.10 -33.74 -25.54
CA LYS A 937 11.36 -34.42 -25.19
C LYS A 937 11.41 -35.26 -23.89
N ILE A 938 10.60 -36.31 -23.73
CA ILE A 938 10.92 -37.37 -22.75
C ILE A 938 10.74 -38.77 -23.36
N ALA A 939 11.89 -39.47 -23.47
CA ALA A 939 12.06 -40.90 -23.70
C ALA A 939 11.43 -41.53 -24.96
N SER A 940 12.29 -41.93 -25.90
CA SER A 940 11.89 -42.70 -27.10
C SER A 940 11.39 -44.12 -26.80
N ASN A 941 11.60 -44.61 -25.57
CA ASN A 941 11.15 -45.93 -25.14
C ASN A 941 10.98 -46.04 -23.60
N ARG A 942 10.32 -47.13 -23.17
CA ARG A 942 10.01 -47.45 -21.76
C ARG A 942 11.22 -47.37 -20.82
N ASN A 943 12.39 -47.83 -21.25
CA ASN A 943 13.58 -47.88 -20.41
C ASN A 943 14.17 -46.49 -20.17
N GLN A 944 14.11 -45.62 -21.18
CA GLN A 944 14.52 -44.22 -21.05
C GLN A 944 13.60 -43.43 -20.11
N ALA A 945 12.29 -43.70 -20.16
CA ALA A 945 11.32 -43.05 -19.27
C ALA A 945 11.55 -43.45 -17.81
N LEU A 946 11.86 -44.73 -17.58
CA LEU A 946 12.19 -45.25 -16.26
C LEU A 946 13.48 -44.64 -15.70
N ILE A 947 14.53 -44.52 -16.53
CA ILE A 947 15.79 -43.87 -16.15
C ILE A 947 15.57 -42.41 -15.76
N LEU A 948 14.83 -41.63 -16.56
CA LEU A 948 14.59 -40.22 -16.28
C LEU A 948 13.74 -40.01 -15.00
N LYS A 949 12.70 -40.82 -14.79
CA LYS A 949 11.91 -40.80 -13.55
C LYS A 949 12.75 -41.11 -12.31
N CYS A 950 13.66 -42.09 -12.39
CA CYS A 950 14.59 -42.37 -11.30
C CYS A 950 15.54 -41.20 -10.99
N MET A 951 15.93 -40.43 -12.02
CA MET A 951 16.79 -39.26 -11.85
C MET A 951 16.05 -38.04 -11.28
N GLU A 952 14.80 -37.82 -11.69
CA GLU A 952 13.94 -36.76 -11.13
C GLU A 952 13.68 -37.00 -9.65
N HIS A 953 13.34 -38.24 -9.28
CA HIS A 953 13.13 -38.62 -7.89
C HIS A 953 14.40 -38.45 -7.04
N ALA A 954 15.56 -38.92 -7.52
CA ALA A 954 16.81 -38.74 -6.78
C ALA A 954 17.20 -37.25 -6.60
N LYS A 955 16.82 -36.37 -7.53
CA LYS A 955 16.96 -34.91 -7.38
C LYS A 955 16.08 -34.36 -6.25
N GLU A 956 14.84 -34.84 -6.11
CA GLU A 956 13.93 -34.45 -5.02
C GLU A 956 14.48 -34.81 -3.62
N PHE A 957 15.30 -35.86 -3.53
CA PHE A 957 16.00 -36.26 -2.30
C PHE A 957 17.44 -35.71 -2.18
N GLY A 958 17.77 -34.66 -2.94
CA GLY A 958 19.05 -33.93 -2.84
C GLY A 958 20.25 -34.61 -3.50
N GLN A 959 20.04 -35.67 -4.29
CA GLN A 959 21.10 -36.33 -5.05
C GLN A 959 21.09 -35.89 -6.51
N TYR A 960 21.85 -34.83 -6.80
CA TYR A 960 21.88 -34.19 -8.11
C TYR A 960 22.74 -34.91 -9.16
N GLU A 961 23.63 -35.82 -8.75
CA GLU A 961 24.55 -36.54 -9.65
C GLU A 961 24.59 -38.03 -9.35
N ILE A 962 24.19 -38.84 -10.33
CA ILE A 962 23.89 -40.25 -10.12
C ILE A 962 24.78 -41.13 -11.02
N GLY A 963 25.33 -42.20 -10.44
CA GLY A 963 26.17 -43.15 -11.15
C GLY A 963 25.37 -44.25 -11.88
N ARG A 964 25.99 -44.90 -12.86
CA ARG A 964 25.38 -46.04 -13.58
C ARG A 964 24.96 -47.19 -12.66
N SER A 965 25.77 -47.51 -11.65
CA SER A 965 25.46 -48.59 -10.68
C SER A 965 24.16 -48.33 -9.92
N PHE A 966 23.92 -47.08 -9.51
CA PHE A 966 22.68 -46.68 -8.84
C PHE A 966 21.47 -46.82 -9.76
N LEU A 967 21.61 -46.44 -11.05
CA LEU A 967 20.52 -46.61 -12.01
C LEU A 967 20.23 -48.09 -12.29
N VAL A 968 21.26 -48.95 -12.33
CA VAL A 968 21.07 -50.42 -12.46
C VAL A 968 20.31 -50.96 -11.26
N GLU A 969 20.71 -50.57 -10.05
CA GLU A 969 20.07 -50.97 -8.80
C GLU A 969 18.61 -50.51 -8.71
N LYS A 970 18.31 -49.26 -9.08
CA LYS A 970 16.97 -48.66 -8.92
C LYS A 970 16.00 -48.99 -10.05
N THR A 971 16.48 -49.27 -11.27
CA THR A 971 15.61 -49.58 -12.41
C THR A 971 15.48 -51.08 -12.71
N GLY A 972 16.36 -51.90 -12.14
CA GLY A 972 16.43 -53.36 -12.42
C GLY A 972 16.93 -53.70 -13.84
N LEU A 973 17.32 -52.71 -14.64
CA LEU A 973 17.81 -52.91 -16.01
C LEU A 973 19.26 -53.40 -16.01
N SER A 974 19.61 -54.27 -16.98
CA SER A 974 21.00 -54.73 -17.14
C SER A 974 21.95 -53.57 -17.47
N GLU A 975 23.20 -53.68 -17.02
CA GLU A 975 24.21 -52.61 -17.18
C GLU A 975 24.44 -52.24 -18.65
N SER A 976 24.37 -53.22 -19.57
CA SER A 976 24.45 -52.99 -21.02
C SER A 976 23.26 -52.19 -21.56
N SER A 977 22.06 -52.44 -21.06
CA SER A 977 20.85 -51.70 -21.46
C SER A 977 20.91 -50.26 -20.95
N ILE A 978 21.26 -50.05 -19.68
CA ILE A 978 21.43 -48.69 -19.14
C ILE A 978 22.48 -47.90 -19.91
N LYS A 979 23.63 -48.52 -20.22
CA LYS A 979 24.69 -47.85 -20.97
C LYS A 979 24.19 -47.40 -22.35
N ARG A 980 23.41 -48.24 -23.04
CA ARG A 980 22.83 -47.91 -24.35
C ARG A 980 21.83 -46.75 -24.25
N GLU A 981 20.89 -46.85 -23.33
CA GLU A 981 19.83 -45.83 -23.18
C GLU A 981 20.39 -44.49 -22.68
N ILE A 982 21.33 -44.48 -21.73
CA ILE A 982 22.02 -43.26 -21.28
C ILE A 982 22.79 -42.60 -22.43
N THR A 983 23.43 -43.39 -23.30
CA THR A 983 24.18 -42.83 -24.44
C THR A 983 23.23 -42.09 -25.39
N GLN A 984 22.04 -42.63 -25.63
CA GLN A 984 21.01 -41.96 -26.43
C GLN A 984 20.41 -40.75 -25.70
N LEU A 985 20.17 -40.84 -24.39
CA LEU A 985 19.67 -39.72 -23.59
C LEU A 985 20.66 -38.54 -23.53
N LEU A 986 21.97 -38.82 -23.44
CA LEU A 986 23.02 -37.81 -23.56
C LEU A 986 23.05 -37.18 -24.95
N HIS A 987 22.98 -37.99 -26.01
CA HIS A 987 22.98 -37.49 -27.39
C HIS A 987 21.79 -36.57 -27.68
N ASN A 988 20.66 -36.83 -27.04
CA ASN A 988 19.44 -36.04 -27.16
C ASN A 988 19.35 -34.90 -26.12
N ASN A 989 20.43 -34.62 -25.37
CA ASN A 989 20.56 -33.59 -24.33
C ASN A 989 19.55 -33.71 -23.16
N HIS A 990 19.04 -34.91 -22.88
CA HIS A 990 18.20 -35.15 -21.70
C HIS A 990 18.99 -35.38 -20.41
N LEU A 991 20.29 -35.66 -20.54
CA LEU A 991 21.21 -35.84 -19.43
C LEU A 991 22.51 -35.10 -19.72
N VAL A 992 23.22 -34.69 -18.66
CA VAL A 992 24.57 -34.14 -18.73
C VAL A 992 25.53 -35.11 -18.05
N LYS A 993 26.61 -35.44 -18.76
CA LYS A 993 27.68 -36.29 -18.23
C LYS A 993 28.65 -35.43 -17.40
N VAL A 994 28.90 -35.85 -16.16
CA VAL A 994 29.82 -35.17 -15.24
C VAL A 994 30.94 -36.14 -14.86
N GLY A 995 32.20 -35.72 -15.04
CA GLY A 995 33.40 -36.52 -14.76
C GLY A 995 33.88 -37.41 -15.92
N ALA A 996 35.01 -38.11 -15.72
CA ALA A 996 35.68 -38.93 -16.73
C ALA A 996 36.14 -40.30 -16.18
N GLY A 997 36.24 -41.32 -17.03
CA GLY A 997 36.70 -42.66 -16.65
C GLY A 997 35.69 -43.48 -15.85
N ARG A 998 36.12 -44.07 -14.71
CA ARG A 998 35.27 -44.92 -13.85
C ARG A 998 34.37 -44.12 -12.88
N SER A 999 34.59 -42.81 -12.72
CA SER A 999 33.82 -41.92 -11.82
C SER A 999 32.72 -41.13 -12.53
N VAL A 1000 32.35 -41.53 -13.75
CA VAL A 1000 31.33 -40.83 -14.55
C VAL A 1000 29.97 -40.90 -13.86
N LYS A 1001 29.38 -39.73 -13.63
CA LYS A 1001 28.01 -39.54 -13.16
C LYS A 1001 27.18 -38.80 -14.20
N TYR A 1002 25.88 -38.82 -14.00
CA TYR A 1002 24.90 -38.21 -14.88
C TYR A 1002 23.97 -37.34 -14.04
N LYS A 1003 23.60 -36.18 -14.56
CA LYS A 1003 22.60 -35.31 -13.96
C LYS A 1003 21.57 -34.88 -14.99
N LEU A 1004 20.40 -34.49 -14.51
CA LEU A 1004 19.45 -33.75 -15.33
C LEU A 1004 20.04 -32.36 -15.64
N PRO A 1005 19.81 -31.82 -16.86
CA PRO A 1005 20.35 -30.52 -17.29
C PRO A 1005 20.11 -29.39 -16.30
#